data_AF-A0AAV2AYY2-F1
#
_entry.id   AF-A0AAV2AYY2-F1
#
_cell.length_a   1.000
_cell.length_b   1.000
_cell.length_c   1.000
_cell.angle_alpha   90.00
_cell.angle_beta   90.00
_cell.angle_gamma   90.00
#
_symmetry.space_group_name_H-M   'P 1'
#
loop_
_entity.id
_entity.type
_entity.pdbx_description
1 polymer ?
#
loop_
_entity_poly.entity_id
_entity_poly.type
_entity_poly.pdbx_seq_one_letter_code
_entity_poly.pdbx_strand_id
1 'polypeptide(L)'
;MQKPVNTYRDAASTTSSYIATFEEHLKKNKTLNSVLFSVLDKQINPLSFAVDLFYCSNQKYPKKAKPGKVPVAILECLREWCNSRDVSRLLTGRLKIEALDKVLQFPSASCIKLVCEIFHLEEEKEHVKYVVSCLLSEKKFKVGYHVISALDLENEFPLESCVFPLFFLGHETYVKAYLNKAPSLQSQFIRILDNLVRNGYALREFVETLDIESVKPKGMRIDVKWVQKRFPAFIEYFNVDIRDCPNLYHSRVYGAMAYLFRRMYSEESIDYEPWEEMMLDTVGDHLDIQKALLVKLISVNEAATAFRFAELLKMNRNDWPDVMKNHPNPPPVSPIVRTSSAADNDIDYLPLRLDRSDIHLVDTPEKLIEAVDDISDNYNMVGLDCEWKPSLGIFKEKAALCQLAVWDSVYLLDILALKEYQSKQVWEYLLRKIFYNEEITKLGYGGINDLNVLIETIGCEKKGGQSYRNVVDLLSFFIKLKTHYPEVAEEIESWHPSQRVDQKGLSQLCRTVLGRPLNKAEQFSNWERRPLRERQVFYAALDAYCLLMIYEKLYPVMKKHGLDLIKVLQTKQTPFKAQKPKRLSGYVPPNMCFCVDNSLTAKLQISQILSHYKVECQDSDIFSRCTDESFEDAVPASDKVKTVNDIPVRKEDDHQISGSLVQKTVLQFEVDNSEDEDDIDSIYFG
;
A
#
# COMPACT_ATOMS: atom_id res chain seq x y z
N MET A 1 8.13 11.96 -69.08
CA MET A 1 8.96 12.60 -68.03
C MET A 1 8.67 14.10 -68.02
N GLN A 2 7.81 14.56 -67.11
CA GLN A 2 7.85 15.91 -66.55
C GLN A 2 7.37 15.74 -65.10
N LYS A 3 8.31 15.88 -64.15
CA LYS A 3 8.02 15.81 -62.72
C LYS A 3 7.20 17.05 -62.33
N PRO A 4 6.17 16.93 -61.48
CA PRO A 4 5.45 18.10 -61.00
C PRO A 4 6.38 18.92 -60.11
N VAL A 5 6.38 20.22 -60.38
CA VAL A 5 7.18 21.25 -59.71
C VAL A 5 6.61 21.49 -58.30
N ASN A 6 7.30 20.93 -57.30
CA ASN A 6 7.67 21.55 -56.03
C ASN A 6 6.70 22.54 -55.34
N THR A 7 5.44 22.18 -55.12
CA THR A 7 4.51 22.94 -54.24
C THR A 7 4.64 22.61 -52.74
N TYR A 8 5.41 21.57 -52.38
CA TYR A 8 5.58 21.15 -50.99
C TYR A 8 6.68 21.91 -50.21
N ARG A 9 7.65 22.54 -50.88
CA ARG A 9 8.76 23.26 -50.21
C ARG A 9 8.34 24.61 -49.62
N ASP A 10 7.43 25.32 -50.26
CA ASP A 10 7.01 26.67 -49.82
C ASP A 10 6.08 26.62 -48.59
N ALA A 11 5.20 25.62 -48.51
CA ALA A 11 4.33 25.40 -47.35
C ALA A 11 5.14 25.10 -46.07
N ALA A 12 6.15 24.23 -46.16
CA ALA A 12 6.99 23.87 -45.01
C ALA A 12 7.83 25.05 -44.46
N SER A 13 8.32 25.94 -45.35
CA SER A 13 9.04 27.15 -44.95
C SER A 13 8.13 28.15 -44.23
N THR A 14 6.89 28.27 -44.71
CA THR A 14 5.86 29.16 -44.17
C THR A 14 5.42 28.69 -42.77
N THR A 15 5.11 27.41 -42.61
CA THR A 15 4.73 26.80 -41.33
C THR A 15 5.86 26.89 -40.29
N SER A 16 7.12 26.71 -40.71
CA SER A 16 8.29 26.82 -39.82
C SER A 16 8.50 28.25 -39.28
N SER A 17 8.24 29.27 -40.10
CA SER A 17 8.31 30.68 -39.70
C SER A 17 7.23 31.04 -38.66
N TYR A 18 6.01 30.54 -38.85
CA TYR A 18 4.94 30.72 -37.87
C TYR A 18 5.24 30.04 -36.54
N ILE A 19 5.79 28.82 -36.53
CA ILE A 19 6.18 28.12 -35.29
C ILE A 19 7.18 28.95 -34.46
N ALA A 20 8.19 29.55 -35.11
CA ALA A 20 9.15 30.43 -34.42
C ALA A 20 8.47 31.67 -33.82
N THR A 21 7.51 32.25 -34.53
CA THR A 21 6.72 33.41 -34.08
C THR A 21 5.84 33.04 -32.87
N PHE A 22 5.25 31.85 -32.86
CA PHE A 22 4.44 31.31 -31.74
C PHE A 22 5.26 31.08 -30.48
N GLU A 23 6.46 30.51 -30.60
CA GLU A 23 7.37 30.26 -29.48
C GLU A 23 7.78 31.56 -28.77
N GLU A 24 8.03 32.62 -29.53
CA GLU A 24 8.39 33.93 -28.99
C GLU A 24 7.25 34.57 -28.19
N HIS A 25 6.01 34.39 -28.63
CA HIS A 25 4.82 34.93 -27.96
C HIS A 25 4.43 34.13 -26.71
N LEU A 26 4.60 32.80 -26.71
CA LEU A 26 4.43 31.96 -25.53
C LEU A 26 5.41 32.32 -24.41
N LYS A 27 6.68 32.60 -24.75
CA LYS A 27 7.68 33.05 -23.77
C LYS A 27 7.37 34.42 -23.18
N LYS A 28 6.63 35.27 -23.90
CA LYS A 28 6.29 36.64 -23.51
C LYS A 28 4.91 36.77 -22.84
N ASN A 29 4.17 35.67 -22.65
CA ASN A 29 2.84 35.65 -22.03
C ASN A 29 1.86 36.68 -22.64
N LYS A 30 1.94 36.90 -23.96
CA LYS A 30 1.04 37.76 -24.74
C LYS A 30 -0.10 36.93 -25.35
N THR A 31 -1.19 37.58 -25.77
CA THR A 31 -2.43 36.95 -26.28
C THR A 31 -2.19 36.13 -27.57
N LEU A 32 -1.80 34.86 -27.41
CA LEU A 32 -1.56 33.88 -28.46
C LEU A 32 -2.74 33.78 -29.43
N ASN A 33 -3.95 33.88 -28.89
CA ASN A 33 -5.20 33.70 -29.63
C ASN A 33 -5.38 34.78 -30.70
N SER A 34 -4.96 36.01 -30.44
CA SER A 34 -5.08 37.10 -31.42
C SER A 34 -4.25 36.88 -32.69
N VAL A 35 -3.05 36.32 -32.55
CA VAL A 35 -2.14 36.03 -33.66
C VAL A 35 -2.62 34.81 -34.42
N LEU A 36 -2.92 33.70 -33.73
CA LEU A 36 -3.40 32.48 -34.38
C LEU A 36 -4.74 32.72 -35.09
N PHE A 37 -5.67 33.45 -34.49
CA PHE A 37 -6.96 33.78 -35.13
C PHE A 37 -6.74 34.58 -36.41
N SER A 38 -5.88 35.62 -36.38
CA SER A 38 -5.58 36.39 -37.59
C SER A 38 -4.90 35.55 -38.68
N VAL A 39 -4.06 34.58 -38.30
CA VAL A 39 -3.41 33.68 -39.27
C VAL A 39 -4.44 32.72 -39.86
N LEU A 40 -5.30 32.10 -39.04
CA LEU A 40 -6.35 31.18 -39.46
C LEU A 40 -7.37 31.85 -40.37
N ASP A 41 -7.80 33.08 -40.05
CA ASP A 41 -8.74 33.85 -40.86
C ASP A 41 -8.21 34.20 -42.26
N LYS A 42 -6.89 34.18 -42.46
CA LYS A 42 -6.24 34.42 -43.75
C LYS A 42 -6.01 33.14 -44.57
N GLN A 43 -6.25 31.96 -43.98
CA GLN A 43 -6.05 30.69 -44.68
C GLN A 43 -7.26 30.29 -45.51
N ILE A 44 -7.01 29.68 -46.66
CA ILE A 44 -8.07 29.07 -47.50
C ILE A 44 -8.66 27.83 -46.81
N ASN A 45 -7.81 27.04 -46.15
CA ASN A 45 -8.20 25.84 -45.40
C ASN A 45 -7.70 25.93 -43.94
N PRO A 46 -8.36 26.72 -43.07
CA PRO A 46 -7.86 27.03 -41.73
C PRO A 46 -7.64 25.80 -40.85
N LEU A 47 -8.56 24.83 -40.89
CA LEU A 47 -8.50 23.62 -40.07
C LEU A 47 -7.36 22.68 -40.50
N SER A 48 -7.20 22.47 -41.81
CA SER A 48 -6.09 21.68 -42.36
C SER A 48 -4.74 22.33 -42.02
N PHE A 49 -4.63 23.65 -42.18
CA PHE A 49 -3.45 24.41 -41.78
C PHE A 49 -3.16 24.29 -40.28
N ALA A 50 -4.17 24.36 -39.42
CA ALA A 50 -3.98 24.23 -37.98
C ALA A 50 -3.48 22.83 -37.57
N VAL A 51 -3.99 21.79 -38.22
CA VAL A 51 -3.53 20.40 -38.04
C VAL A 51 -2.09 20.23 -38.51
N ASP A 52 -1.72 20.82 -39.65
CA ASP A 52 -0.33 20.87 -40.12
C ASP A 52 0.58 21.63 -39.15
N LEU A 53 0.12 22.77 -38.63
CA LEU A 53 0.87 23.57 -37.66
C LEU A 53 1.11 22.77 -36.37
N PHE A 54 0.08 22.08 -35.86
CA PHE A 54 0.21 21.15 -34.74
C PHE A 54 1.26 20.07 -35.04
N TYR A 55 1.15 19.41 -36.19
CA TYR A 55 2.03 18.30 -36.58
C TYR A 55 3.50 18.74 -36.70
N CYS A 56 3.75 19.84 -37.42
CA CYS A 56 5.08 20.42 -37.57
C CYS A 56 5.66 20.91 -36.24
N SER A 57 4.82 21.44 -35.33
CA SER A 57 5.28 21.87 -34.01
C SER A 57 5.81 20.71 -33.16
N ASN A 58 5.18 19.52 -33.26
CA ASN A 58 5.65 18.32 -32.56
C ASN A 58 6.92 17.72 -33.18
N GLN A 59 7.04 17.71 -34.52
CA GLN A 59 8.25 17.22 -35.19
C GLN A 59 9.52 17.98 -34.79
N LYS A 60 9.41 19.27 -34.47
CA LYS A 60 10.54 20.12 -34.05
C LYS A 60 11.00 19.83 -32.61
N TYR A 61 10.15 19.24 -31.77
CA TYR A 61 10.44 18.93 -30.35
C TYR A 61 10.19 17.45 -30.00
N PRO A 62 10.84 16.48 -30.66
CA PRO A 62 10.48 15.07 -30.53
C PRO A 62 10.93 14.39 -29.21
N LYS A 63 11.70 15.08 -28.35
CA LYS A 63 12.48 14.45 -27.25
C LYS A 63 12.28 15.00 -25.83
N LYS A 64 11.12 15.57 -25.49
CA LYS A 64 10.74 15.71 -24.06
C LYS A 64 9.36 15.13 -23.85
N ALA A 65 9.25 14.17 -22.94
CA ALA A 65 8.11 13.27 -22.70
C ALA A 65 6.82 13.94 -22.16
N LYS A 66 6.52 15.16 -22.60
CA LYS A 66 5.21 15.82 -22.46
C LYS A 66 4.98 16.59 -23.75
N PRO A 67 3.77 16.55 -24.36
CA PRO A 67 3.47 17.47 -25.46
C PRO A 67 3.91 18.87 -25.01
N GLY A 68 4.71 19.55 -25.83
CA GLY A 68 5.08 20.92 -25.51
C GLY A 68 3.80 21.71 -25.21
N LYS A 69 3.86 22.67 -24.27
CA LYS A 69 2.72 23.59 -24.04
C LYS A 69 2.20 24.21 -25.35
N VAL A 70 3.07 24.27 -26.38
CA VAL A 70 2.81 24.77 -27.73
C VAL A 70 1.74 23.95 -28.48
N PRO A 71 1.90 22.64 -28.80
CA PRO A 71 0.86 21.87 -29.50
C PRO A 71 -0.51 21.88 -28.83
N VAL A 72 -0.55 21.78 -27.49
CA VAL A 72 -1.82 21.87 -26.74
C VAL A 72 -2.44 23.26 -26.89
N ALA A 73 -1.67 24.33 -26.72
CA ALA A 73 -2.15 25.69 -26.88
C ALA A 73 -2.63 25.99 -28.32
N ILE A 74 -2.01 25.40 -29.34
CA ILE A 74 -2.47 25.51 -30.73
C ILE A 74 -3.88 24.90 -30.87
N LEU A 75 -4.09 23.70 -30.33
CA LEU A 75 -5.39 23.03 -30.39
C LEU A 75 -6.44 23.71 -29.52
N GLU A 76 -6.10 24.20 -28.33
CA GLU A 76 -7.03 24.97 -27.49
C GLU A 76 -7.47 26.27 -28.18
N CYS A 77 -6.53 26.97 -28.80
CA CYS A 77 -6.83 28.17 -29.58
C CYS A 77 -7.65 27.84 -30.83
N LEU A 78 -7.38 26.70 -31.49
CA LEU A 78 -8.21 26.23 -32.61
C LEU A 78 -9.64 25.93 -32.15
N ARG A 79 -9.82 25.29 -31.00
CA ARG A 79 -11.13 25.04 -30.40
C ARG A 79 -11.90 26.33 -30.16
N GLU A 80 -11.26 27.34 -29.57
CA GLU A 80 -11.89 28.66 -29.39
C GLU A 80 -12.22 29.35 -30.72
N TRP A 81 -11.36 29.20 -31.73
CA TRP A 81 -11.59 29.74 -33.06
C TRP A 81 -12.79 29.08 -33.74
N CYS A 82 -12.93 27.75 -33.61
CA CYS A 82 -14.08 26.99 -34.10
C CYS A 82 -15.37 27.36 -33.35
N ASN A 83 -15.32 27.55 -32.03
CA ASN A 83 -16.51 27.92 -31.24
C ASN A 83 -17.05 29.32 -31.58
N SER A 84 -16.23 30.19 -32.17
CA SER A 84 -16.61 31.55 -32.54
C SER A 84 -17.05 31.70 -34.02
N ARG A 85 -17.04 30.62 -34.81
CA ARG A 85 -17.32 30.64 -36.26
C ARG A 85 -18.14 29.41 -36.66
N ASP A 86 -18.91 29.50 -37.73
CA ASP A 86 -19.52 28.31 -38.35
C ASP A 86 -18.48 27.59 -39.21
N VAL A 87 -17.96 26.48 -38.70
CA VAL A 87 -16.93 25.65 -39.35
C VAL A 87 -17.48 24.36 -39.96
N SER A 88 -18.80 24.09 -39.84
CA SER A 88 -19.39 22.80 -40.23
C SER A 88 -19.15 22.45 -41.70
N ARG A 89 -19.10 23.45 -42.59
CA ARG A 89 -18.81 23.25 -44.02
C ARG A 89 -17.36 22.90 -44.33
N LEU A 90 -16.44 23.15 -43.40
CA LEU A 90 -15.01 22.90 -43.55
C LEU A 90 -14.61 21.50 -43.07
N LEU A 91 -15.46 20.88 -42.23
CA LEU A 91 -15.22 19.56 -41.64
C LEU A 91 -15.65 18.43 -42.57
N THR A 92 -14.75 18.08 -43.50
CA THR A 92 -14.94 16.90 -44.37
C THR A 92 -14.44 15.62 -43.69
N GLY A 93 -15.04 14.47 -43.99
CA GLY A 93 -14.60 13.18 -43.43
C GLY A 93 -13.10 12.90 -43.68
N ARG A 94 -12.56 13.31 -44.84
CA ARG A 94 -11.12 13.20 -45.12
C ARG A 94 -10.26 14.01 -44.14
N LEU A 95 -10.67 15.24 -43.82
CA LEU A 95 -9.95 16.10 -42.89
C LEU A 95 -10.02 15.55 -41.45
N LYS A 96 -11.17 15.00 -41.06
CA LYS A 96 -11.35 14.34 -39.76
C LYS A 96 -10.37 13.18 -39.57
N ILE A 97 -10.28 12.31 -40.58
CA ILE A 97 -9.34 11.18 -40.60
C ILE A 97 -7.89 11.68 -40.56
N GLU A 98 -7.56 12.69 -41.36
CA GLU A 98 -6.22 13.27 -41.39
C GLU A 98 -5.80 13.89 -40.04
N ALA A 99 -6.74 14.55 -39.35
CA ALA A 99 -6.50 15.11 -38.02
C ALA A 99 -6.24 14.00 -36.98
N LEU A 100 -7.03 12.92 -37.03
CA LEU A 100 -6.83 11.76 -36.17
C LEU A 100 -5.46 11.09 -36.43
N ASP A 101 -5.11 10.84 -37.68
CA ASP A 101 -3.83 10.22 -38.04
C ASP A 101 -2.65 11.07 -37.53
N LYS A 102 -2.69 12.39 -37.71
CA LYS A 102 -1.61 13.28 -37.29
C LYS A 102 -1.47 13.39 -35.77
N VAL A 103 -2.57 13.37 -35.01
CA VAL A 103 -2.47 13.37 -33.54
C VAL A 103 -1.94 12.05 -32.99
N LEU A 104 -2.25 10.93 -33.65
CA LEU A 104 -1.77 9.60 -33.24
C LEU A 104 -0.27 9.38 -33.50
N GLN A 105 0.37 10.19 -34.35
CA GLN A 105 1.83 10.20 -34.50
C GLN A 105 2.55 10.77 -33.27
N PHE A 106 1.88 11.63 -32.48
CA PHE A 106 2.42 12.25 -31.27
C PHE A 106 1.36 12.19 -30.15
N PRO A 107 1.00 10.98 -29.69
CA PRO A 107 -0.20 10.78 -28.90
C PRO A 107 -0.05 11.42 -27.51
N SER A 108 -0.99 12.30 -27.20
CA SER A 108 -1.18 12.88 -25.88
C SER A 108 -2.66 12.85 -25.53
N ALA A 109 -2.99 12.46 -24.29
CA ALA A 109 -4.37 12.43 -23.79
C ALA A 109 -5.13 13.75 -24.07
N SER A 110 -4.50 14.90 -23.78
CA SER A 110 -5.10 16.21 -24.00
C SER A 110 -5.30 16.53 -25.48
N CYS A 111 -4.29 16.24 -26.31
CA CYS A 111 -4.37 16.52 -27.75
C CYS A 111 -5.39 15.62 -28.45
N ILE A 112 -5.42 14.33 -28.12
CA ILE A 112 -6.40 13.38 -28.65
C ILE A 112 -7.81 13.85 -28.31
N LYS A 113 -8.07 14.20 -27.05
CA LYS A 113 -9.36 14.73 -26.62
C LYS A 113 -9.76 15.99 -27.40
N LEU A 114 -8.86 16.97 -27.51
CA LEU A 114 -9.11 18.20 -28.26
C LEU A 114 -9.39 17.93 -29.75
N VAL A 115 -8.65 17.02 -30.39
CA VAL A 115 -8.88 16.68 -31.81
C VAL A 115 -10.22 15.97 -31.99
N CYS A 116 -10.58 15.03 -31.11
CA CYS A 116 -11.90 14.41 -31.09
C CYS A 116 -13.02 15.45 -31.02
N GLU A 117 -12.90 16.42 -30.10
CA GLU A 117 -13.86 17.51 -29.91
C GLU A 117 -13.93 18.46 -31.12
N ILE A 118 -12.79 18.97 -31.60
CA ILE A 118 -12.73 20.00 -32.66
C ILE A 118 -13.23 19.46 -34.00
N PHE A 119 -12.96 18.18 -34.29
CA PHE A 119 -13.25 17.58 -35.59
C PHE A 119 -14.52 16.73 -35.60
N HIS A 120 -15.29 16.69 -34.51
CA HIS A 120 -16.52 15.90 -34.39
C HIS A 120 -16.32 14.45 -34.86
N LEU A 121 -15.32 13.78 -34.28
CA LEU A 121 -14.94 12.42 -34.67
C LEU A 121 -15.99 11.37 -34.28
N GLU A 122 -16.94 11.72 -33.41
CA GLU A 122 -18.12 10.92 -33.11
C GLU A 122 -18.98 10.60 -34.35
N GLU A 123 -18.95 11.46 -35.38
CA GLU A 123 -19.66 11.23 -36.63
C GLU A 123 -19.00 10.15 -37.51
N GLU A 124 -17.71 9.86 -37.30
CA GLU A 124 -16.92 8.88 -38.07
C GLU A 124 -16.67 7.60 -37.26
N LYS A 125 -17.63 7.21 -36.40
CA LYS A 125 -17.51 6.16 -35.39
C LYS A 125 -16.91 4.85 -35.91
N GLU A 126 -17.35 4.36 -37.08
CA GLU A 126 -16.86 3.08 -37.64
C GLU A 126 -15.39 3.14 -38.04
N HIS A 127 -14.94 4.25 -38.62
CA HIS A 127 -13.54 4.43 -38.96
C HIS A 127 -12.68 4.56 -37.69
N VAL A 128 -13.15 5.31 -36.69
CA VAL A 128 -12.44 5.40 -35.41
C VAL A 128 -12.33 4.04 -34.73
N LYS A 129 -13.40 3.22 -34.75
CA LYS A 129 -13.36 1.86 -34.21
C LYS A 129 -12.32 0.97 -34.90
N TYR A 130 -12.18 1.11 -36.21
CA TYR A 130 -11.13 0.44 -36.97
C TYR A 130 -9.73 0.92 -36.52
N VAL A 131 -9.50 2.23 -36.44
CA VAL A 131 -8.22 2.80 -36.00
C VAL A 131 -7.86 2.35 -34.58
N VAL A 132 -8.83 2.34 -33.66
CA VAL A 132 -8.62 1.82 -32.30
C VAL A 132 -8.25 0.34 -32.34
N SER A 133 -8.95 -0.49 -33.11
CA SER A 133 -8.62 -1.91 -33.27
C SER A 133 -7.18 -2.10 -33.77
N CYS A 134 -6.73 -1.28 -34.73
CA CYS A 134 -5.34 -1.28 -35.19
C CYS A 134 -4.37 -0.91 -34.05
N LEU A 135 -4.61 0.18 -33.32
CA LEU A 135 -3.77 0.58 -32.18
C LEU A 135 -3.64 -0.51 -31.12
N LEU A 136 -4.74 -1.20 -30.80
CA LEU A 136 -4.76 -2.29 -29.82
C LEU A 136 -3.98 -3.52 -30.34
N SER A 137 -4.12 -3.87 -31.63
CA SER A 137 -3.33 -4.93 -32.27
C SER A 137 -1.82 -4.63 -32.30
N GLU A 138 -1.45 -3.35 -32.38
CA GLU A 138 -0.07 -2.86 -32.28
C GLU A 138 0.42 -2.73 -30.82
N LYS A 139 -0.36 -3.20 -29.84
CA LYS A 139 -0.07 -3.12 -28.40
C LYS A 139 0.05 -1.70 -27.85
N LYS A 140 -0.51 -0.70 -28.54
CA LYS A 140 -0.56 0.71 -28.10
C LYS A 140 -1.76 0.97 -27.18
N PHE A 141 -1.91 0.15 -26.14
CA PHE A 141 -3.12 0.11 -25.30
C PHE A 141 -3.50 1.45 -24.66
N LYS A 142 -2.52 2.23 -24.16
CA LYS A 142 -2.77 3.56 -23.57
C LYS A 142 -3.32 4.56 -24.59
N VAL A 143 -2.78 4.52 -25.81
CA VAL A 143 -3.23 5.41 -26.89
C VAL A 143 -4.63 5.02 -27.33
N GLY A 144 -4.88 3.72 -27.50
CA GLY A 144 -6.22 3.19 -27.78
C GLY A 144 -7.23 3.59 -26.71
N TYR A 145 -6.88 3.44 -25.43
CA TYR A 145 -7.70 3.92 -24.30
C TYR A 145 -8.05 5.41 -24.41
N HIS A 146 -7.09 6.28 -24.75
CA HIS A 146 -7.36 7.72 -24.82
C HIS A 146 -8.35 8.07 -25.92
N VAL A 147 -8.30 7.37 -27.06
CA VAL A 147 -9.28 7.55 -28.14
C VAL A 147 -10.65 7.01 -27.73
N ILE A 148 -10.71 5.79 -27.15
CA ILE A 148 -11.95 5.19 -26.64
C ILE A 148 -12.63 6.13 -25.66
N SER A 149 -11.87 6.62 -24.68
CA SER A 149 -12.40 7.47 -23.62
C SER A 149 -12.71 8.89 -24.05
N ALA A 150 -12.08 9.41 -25.11
CA ALA A 150 -12.43 10.72 -25.66
C ALA A 150 -13.78 10.71 -26.40
N LEU A 151 -14.24 9.55 -26.86
CA LEU A 151 -15.44 9.38 -27.68
C LEU A 151 -16.51 8.49 -27.02
N ASP A 152 -16.33 8.17 -25.74
CA ASP A 152 -17.23 7.33 -24.94
C ASP A 152 -17.57 5.98 -25.59
N LEU A 153 -16.55 5.31 -26.14
CA LEU A 153 -16.67 4.05 -26.88
C LEU A 153 -16.44 2.81 -25.99
N GLU A 154 -16.47 2.93 -24.66
CA GLU A 154 -16.06 1.85 -23.75
C GLU A 154 -16.85 0.54 -23.96
N ASN A 155 -18.14 0.63 -24.29
CA ASN A 155 -19.02 -0.51 -24.54
C ASN A 155 -18.85 -1.15 -25.93
N GLU A 156 -18.06 -0.54 -26.81
CA GLU A 156 -17.86 -1.02 -28.20
C GLU A 156 -16.70 -2.01 -28.33
N PHE A 157 -15.88 -2.14 -27.28
CA PHE A 157 -14.71 -3.01 -27.26
C PHE A 157 -14.81 -4.04 -26.14
N PRO A 158 -14.45 -5.30 -26.40
CA PRO A 158 -14.40 -6.31 -25.36
C PRO A 158 -13.25 -6.01 -24.38
N LEU A 159 -13.40 -6.49 -23.14
CA LEU A 159 -12.45 -6.23 -22.06
C LEU A 159 -11.04 -6.72 -22.40
N GLU A 160 -10.95 -7.83 -23.12
CA GLU A 160 -9.73 -8.51 -23.56
C GLU A 160 -8.90 -7.65 -24.52
N SER A 161 -9.52 -6.74 -25.27
CA SER A 161 -8.81 -5.92 -26.25
C SER A 161 -8.04 -4.76 -25.64
N CYS A 162 -8.49 -4.21 -24.50
CA CYS A 162 -7.89 -3.01 -23.91
C CYS A 162 -7.77 -3.07 -22.39
N VAL A 163 -8.85 -3.42 -21.69
CA VAL A 163 -8.92 -3.36 -20.23
C VAL A 163 -7.99 -4.38 -19.56
N PHE A 164 -8.06 -5.65 -19.96
CA PHE A 164 -7.19 -6.69 -19.40
C PHE A 164 -5.71 -6.48 -19.73
N PRO A 165 -5.33 -6.12 -20.97
CA PRO A 165 -3.95 -5.72 -21.26
C PRO A 165 -3.45 -4.60 -20.35
N LEU A 166 -4.23 -3.54 -20.15
CA LEU A 166 -3.86 -2.44 -19.23
C LEU A 166 -3.74 -2.92 -17.78
N PHE A 167 -4.66 -3.77 -17.31
CA PHE A 167 -4.60 -4.35 -15.97
C PHE A 167 -3.32 -5.15 -15.76
N PHE A 168 -3.02 -6.11 -16.64
CA PHE A 168 -1.86 -6.99 -16.53
C PHE A 168 -0.52 -6.28 -16.82
N LEU A 169 -0.53 -5.08 -17.40
CA LEU A 169 0.63 -4.20 -17.51
C LEU A 169 0.77 -3.24 -16.31
N GLY A 170 -0.08 -3.36 -15.29
CA GLY A 170 -0.02 -2.55 -14.06
C GLY A 170 -0.55 -1.11 -14.24
N HIS A 171 -1.41 -0.87 -15.23
CA HIS A 171 -1.98 0.44 -15.52
C HIS A 171 -3.38 0.61 -14.91
N GLU A 172 -3.49 0.38 -13.60
CA GLU A 172 -4.75 0.33 -12.86
C GLU A 172 -5.59 1.61 -12.94
N THR A 173 -4.94 2.78 -12.99
CA THR A 173 -5.61 4.08 -13.11
C THR A 173 -6.45 4.18 -14.40
N TYR A 174 -5.93 3.64 -15.50
CA TYR A 174 -6.62 3.61 -16.79
C TYR A 174 -7.81 2.64 -16.75
N VAL A 175 -7.62 1.47 -16.14
CA VAL A 175 -8.68 0.45 -15.98
C VAL A 175 -9.85 1.00 -15.16
N LYS A 176 -9.56 1.62 -14.01
CA LYS A 176 -10.56 2.26 -13.15
C LYS A 176 -11.34 3.34 -13.89
N ALA A 177 -10.63 4.23 -14.59
CA ALA A 177 -11.25 5.30 -15.36
C ALA A 177 -12.11 4.79 -16.52
N TYR A 178 -11.67 3.73 -17.23
CA TYR A 178 -12.45 3.08 -18.29
C TYR A 178 -13.76 2.50 -17.73
N LEU A 179 -13.66 1.68 -16.69
CA LEU A 179 -14.79 0.98 -16.12
C LEU A 179 -15.79 1.91 -15.43
N ASN A 180 -15.37 3.07 -14.91
CA ASN A 180 -16.30 4.10 -14.42
C ASN A 180 -17.23 4.65 -15.50
N LYS A 181 -16.76 4.73 -16.75
CA LYS A 181 -17.58 5.17 -17.89
C LYS A 181 -18.47 4.04 -18.45
N ALA A 182 -18.16 2.78 -18.15
CA ALA A 182 -18.97 1.62 -18.54
C ALA A 182 -19.31 0.70 -17.35
N PRO A 183 -20.31 1.04 -16.53
CA PRO A 183 -20.73 0.23 -15.39
C PRO A 183 -21.15 -1.21 -15.74
N SER A 184 -21.73 -1.41 -16.93
CA SER A 184 -22.08 -2.73 -17.48
C SER A 184 -20.89 -3.70 -17.61
N LEU A 185 -19.67 -3.16 -17.78
CA LEU A 185 -18.44 -3.92 -17.91
C LEU A 185 -17.77 -4.19 -16.56
N GLN A 186 -18.11 -3.44 -15.50
CA GLN A 186 -17.53 -3.63 -14.16
C GLN A 186 -17.79 -5.05 -13.65
N SER A 187 -19.06 -5.48 -13.63
CA SER A 187 -19.42 -6.82 -13.15
C SER A 187 -18.78 -7.93 -13.99
N GLN A 188 -18.61 -7.71 -15.29
CA GLN A 188 -17.94 -8.66 -16.18
C GLN A 188 -16.45 -8.77 -15.85
N PHE A 189 -15.77 -7.63 -15.66
CA PHE A 189 -14.37 -7.57 -15.28
C PHE A 189 -14.12 -8.27 -13.94
N ILE A 190 -14.93 -7.96 -12.91
CA ILE A 190 -14.84 -8.60 -11.59
C ILE A 190 -15.03 -10.12 -11.68
N ARG A 191 -16.07 -10.57 -12.39
CA ARG A 191 -16.36 -12.01 -12.56
C ARG A 191 -15.25 -12.76 -13.27
N ILE A 192 -14.67 -12.18 -14.32
CA ILE A 192 -13.56 -12.80 -15.04
C ILE A 192 -12.34 -12.89 -14.13
N LEU A 193 -11.94 -11.79 -13.46
CA LEU A 193 -10.81 -11.81 -12.53
C LEU A 193 -10.98 -12.85 -11.41
N ASP A 194 -12.17 -12.93 -10.81
CA ASP A 194 -12.43 -13.91 -9.75
C ASP A 194 -12.25 -15.35 -10.26
N ASN A 195 -12.75 -15.67 -11.45
CA ASN A 195 -12.53 -16.98 -12.06
C ASN A 195 -11.05 -17.28 -12.35
N LEU A 196 -10.27 -16.27 -12.76
CA LEU A 196 -8.84 -16.44 -13.02
C LEU A 196 -8.04 -16.69 -11.73
N VAL A 197 -8.51 -16.21 -10.59
CA VAL A 197 -7.89 -16.47 -9.28
C VAL A 197 -7.99 -17.94 -8.89
N ARG A 198 -9.00 -18.66 -9.38
CA ARG A 198 -9.22 -20.08 -9.03
C ARG A 198 -8.12 -21.01 -9.51
N ASN A 199 -7.54 -20.75 -10.69
CA ASN A 199 -6.65 -21.69 -11.36
C ASN A 199 -5.52 -20.97 -12.11
N GLY A 200 -4.28 -21.21 -11.68
CA GLY A 200 -3.09 -20.61 -12.31
C GLY A 200 -2.86 -21.03 -13.76
N TYR A 201 -3.35 -22.19 -14.20
CA TYR A 201 -3.30 -22.59 -15.60
C TYR A 201 -4.23 -21.74 -16.46
N ALA A 202 -5.49 -21.57 -16.03
CA ALA A 202 -6.46 -20.73 -16.72
C ALA A 202 -6.01 -19.27 -16.80
N LEU A 203 -5.37 -18.75 -15.73
CA LEU A 203 -4.74 -17.44 -15.76
C LEU A 203 -3.63 -17.34 -16.82
N ARG A 204 -2.76 -18.34 -16.90
CA ARG A 204 -1.67 -18.35 -17.88
C ARG A 204 -2.21 -18.35 -19.31
N GLU A 205 -3.13 -19.25 -19.61
CA GLU A 205 -3.79 -19.33 -20.92
C GLU A 205 -4.46 -18.01 -21.28
N PHE A 206 -5.21 -17.43 -20.34
CA PHE A 206 -5.86 -16.13 -20.55
C PHE A 206 -4.84 -15.03 -20.88
N VAL A 207 -3.75 -14.91 -20.11
CA VAL A 207 -2.72 -13.88 -20.33
C VAL A 207 -1.99 -14.09 -21.66
N GLU A 208 -1.75 -15.33 -22.07
CA GLU A 208 -1.16 -15.67 -23.38
C GLU A 208 -2.05 -15.16 -24.54
N THR A 209 -3.38 -15.25 -24.42
CA THR A 209 -4.30 -14.73 -25.47
C THR A 209 -4.26 -13.20 -25.64
N LEU A 210 -3.76 -12.45 -24.65
CA LEU A 210 -3.70 -10.99 -24.71
C LEU A 210 -2.50 -10.44 -25.52
N ASP A 211 -1.55 -11.30 -25.91
CA ASP A 211 -0.33 -10.94 -26.67
C ASP A 211 0.45 -9.74 -26.09
N ILE A 212 0.55 -9.67 -24.75
CA ILE A 212 1.22 -8.56 -24.05
C ILE A 212 2.71 -8.80 -23.76
N GLU A 213 3.25 -9.98 -24.08
CA GLU A 213 4.61 -10.37 -23.68
C GLU A 213 5.68 -9.40 -24.18
N SER A 214 5.53 -8.91 -25.42
CA SER A 214 6.46 -7.97 -26.05
C SER A 214 6.51 -6.57 -25.41
N VAL A 215 5.47 -6.17 -24.67
CA VAL A 215 5.37 -4.86 -24.00
C VAL A 215 5.40 -4.97 -22.47
N LYS A 216 5.47 -6.20 -21.95
CA LYS A 216 5.54 -6.48 -20.53
C LYS A 216 6.90 -6.01 -19.97
N PRO A 217 6.93 -5.28 -18.83
CA PRO A 217 8.17 -4.91 -18.16
C PRO A 217 9.08 -6.12 -17.88
N LYS A 218 10.40 -5.96 -18.05
CA LYS A 218 11.37 -7.03 -17.77
C LYS A 218 11.26 -7.50 -16.32
N GLY A 219 11.31 -8.81 -16.11
CA GLY A 219 11.19 -9.43 -14.77
C GLY A 219 9.76 -9.49 -14.22
N MET A 220 8.76 -8.91 -14.88
CA MET A 220 7.39 -8.96 -14.41
C MET A 220 6.79 -10.37 -14.59
N ARG A 221 6.51 -11.03 -13.46
CA ARG A 221 5.82 -12.31 -13.39
C ARG A 221 4.35 -12.10 -13.04
N ILE A 222 3.46 -12.59 -13.91
CA ILE A 222 2.02 -12.60 -13.68
C ILE A 222 1.63 -14.01 -13.25
N ASP A 223 1.22 -14.15 -12.00
CA ASP A 223 0.69 -15.39 -11.43
C ASP A 223 -0.53 -15.11 -10.55
N VAL A 224 -1.12 -16.15 -9.97
CA VAL A 224 -2.34 -16.01 -9.15
C VAL A 224 -2.10 -15.08 -7.96
N LYS A 225 -0.93 -15.15 -7.30
CA LYS A 225 -0.60 -14.26 -6.18
C LYS A 225 -0.51 -12.81 -6.63
N TRP A 226 0.05 -12.56 -7.81
CA TRP A 226 0.11 -11.23 -8.43
C TRP A 226 -1.29 -10.62 -8.59
N VAL A 227 -2.26 -11.42 -9.08
CA VAL A 227 -3.66 -10.99 -9.25
C VAL A 227 -4.33 -10.78 -7.90
N GLN A 228 -4.19 -11.72 -6.97
CA GLN A 228 -4.76 -11.65 -5.62
C GLN A 228 -4.31 -10.42 -4.82
N LYS A 229 -3.10 -9.91 -5.09
CA LYS A 229 -2.58 -8.69 -4.46
C LYS A 229 -3.23 -7.40 -5.00
N ARG A 230 -3.70 -7.40 -6.25
CA ARG A 230 -4.20 -6.19 -6.95
C ARG A 230 -5.72 -6.13 -7.09
N PHE A 231 -6.34 -7.28 -7.33
CA PHE A 231 -7.80 -7.39 -7.46
C PHE A 231 -8.59 -6.76 -6.31
N PRO A 232 -8.16 -6.85 -5.02
CA PRO A 232 -8.88 -6.23 -3.90
C PRO A 232 -9.05 -4.70 -4.02
N ALA A 233 -8.08 -4.01 -4.61
CA ALA A 233 -8.13 -2.56 -4.82
C ALA A 233 -9.19 -2.15 -5.87
N PHE A 234 -9.68 -3.09 -6.68
CA PHE A 234 -10.82 -2.88 -7.58
C PHE A 234 -12.15 -3.19 -6.91
N ILE A 235 -12.20 -4.23 -6.07
CA ILE A 235 -13.37 -4.55 -5.23
C ILE A 235 -13.73 -3.36 -4.34
N GLU A 236 -12.74 -2.78 -3.64
CA GLU A 236 -12.94 -1.58 -2.81
C GLU A 236 -13.35 -0.38 -3.67
N TYR A 237 -12.65 -0.15 -4.79
CA TYR A 237 -12.91 1.02 -5.65
C TYR A 237 -14.33 1.02 -6.24
N PHE A 238 -14.85 -0.14 -6.62
CA PHE A 238 -16.21 -0.28 -7.15
C PHE A 238 -17.26 -0.60 -6.08
N ASN A 239 -16.87 -0.63 -4.80
CA ASN A 239 -17.74 -0.95 -3.67
C ASN A 239 -18.50 -2.29 -3.86
N VAL A 240 -17.76 -3.32 -4.28
CA VAL A 240 -18.28 -4.68 -4.44
C VAL A 240 -18.07 -5.45 -3.13
N ASP A 241 -19.05 -6.26 -2.70
CA ASP A 241 -18.85 -7.15 -1.57
C ASP A 241 -17.91 -8.28 -2.00
N ILE A 242 -16.86 -8.55 -1.22
CA ILE A 242 -15.94 -9.66 -1.51
C ILE A 242 -16.65 -11.02 -1.55
N ARG A 243 -17.81 -11.16 -0.90
CA ARG A 243 -18.64 -12.38 -0.98
C ARG A 243 -19.20 -12.62 -2.38
N ASP A 244 -19.31 -11.58 -3.20
CA ASP A 244 -19.67 -11.68 -4.63
C ASP A 244 -18.49 -12.16 -5.49
N CYS A 245 -17.30 -12.30 -4.90
CA CYS A 245 -16.07 -12.82 -5.51
C CYS A 245 -15.65 -14.13 -4.80
N PRO A 246 -16.38 -15.25 -5.01
CA PRO A 246 -16.22 -16.46 -4.21
C PRO A 246 -14.82 -17.06 -4.28
N ASN A 247 -14.14 -17.03 -5.42
CA ASN A 247 -12.82 -17.66 -5.54
C ASN A 247 -11.75 -16.87 -4.77
N LEU A 248 -11.77 -15.54 -4.87
CA LEU A 248 -10.89 -14.68 -4.07
C LEU A 248 -11.22 -14.81 -2.58
N TYR A 249 -12.50 -14.77 -2.22
CA TYR A 249 -12.96 -14.91 -0.84
C TYR A 249 -12.47 -16.23 -0.23
N HIS A 250 -12.73 -17.38 -0.88
CA HIS A 250 -12.26 -18.67 -0.43
C HIS A 250 -10.73 -18.71 -0.28
N SER A 251 -9.98 -18.19 -1.27
CA SER A 251 -8.52 -18.17 -1.17
C SER A 251 -8.03 -17.36 0.03
N ARG A 252 -8.69 -16.24 0.37
CA ARG A 252 -8.34 -15.43 1.54
C ARG A 252 -8.69 -16.14 2.84
N VAL A 253 -9.84 -16.81 2.91
CA VAL A 253 -10.23 -17.62 4.07
C VAL A 253 -9.23 -18.75 4.31
N TYR A 254 -8.80 -19.48 3.28
CA TYR A 254 -7.76 -20.51 3.44
C TYR A 254 -6.42 -19.92 3.91
N GLY A 255 -6.03 -18.75 3.40
CA GLY A 255 -4.85 -18.02 3.85
C GLY A 255 -4.94 -17.64 5.33
N ALA A 256 -6.10 -17.11 5.74
CA ALA A 256 -6.41 -16.74 7.12
C ALA A 256 -6.37 -17.95 8.06
N MET A 257 -6.99 -19.07 7.67
CA MET A 257 -6.90 -20.33 8.43
C MET A 257 -5.45 -20.79 8.58
N ALA A 258 -4.68 -20.83 7.49
CA ALA A 258 -3.28 -21.24 7.53
C ALA A 258 -2.43 -20.36 8.46
N TYR A 259 -2.69 -19.05 8.45
CA TYR A 259 -2.08 -18.10 9.36
C TYR A 259 -2.44 -18.39 10.83
N LEU A 260 -3.72 -18.59 11.15
CA LEU A 260 -4.16 -18.93 12.50
C LEU A 260 -3.59 -20.27 12.99
N PHE A 261 -3.48 -21.27 12.12
CA PHE A 261 -2.81 -22.53 12.45
C PHE A 261 -1.34 -22.33 12.79
N ARG A 262 -0.61 -21.54 11.99
CA ARG A 262 0.80 -21.26 12.24
C ARG A 262 1.00 -20.57 13.60
N ARG A 263 0.15 -19.58 13.91
CA ARG A 263 0.21 -18.89 15.20
C ARG A 263 -0.03 -19.80 16.39
N MET A 264 -1.00 -20.71 16.29
CA MET A 264 -1.33 -21.59 17.41
C MET A 264 -0.34 -22.75 17.59
N TYR A 265 0.04 -23.42 16.51
CA TYR A 265 0.76 -24.69 16.58
C TYR A 265 2.24 -24.61 16.20
N SER A 266 2.69 -23.50 15.61
CA SER A 266 4.10 -23.33 15.22
C SER A 266 4.78 -22.21 16.01
N GLU A 267 4.12 -21.05 16.16
CA GLU A 267 4.68 -19.90 16.85
C GLU A 267 4.28 -19.83 18.33
N GLU A 268 3.21 -20.53 18.73
CA GLU A 268 2.59 -20.44 20.07
C GLU A 268 2.33 -18.99 20.52
N SER A 269 1.94 -18.13 19.56
CA SER A 269 1.87 -16.67 19.70
C SER A 269 0.46 -16.12 19.99
N ILE A 270 -0.48 -17.01 20.30
CA ILE A 270 -1.89 -16.69 20.55
C ILE A 270 -2.46 -17.67 21.57
N ASP A 271 -3.27 -17.15 22.50
CA ASP A 271 -4.02 -17.97 23.45
C ASP A 271 -5.13 -18.76 22.73
N TYR A 272 -5.49 -19.93 23.27
CA TYR A 272 -6.48 -20.81 22.66
C TYR A 272 -7.87 -20.18 22.49
N GLU A 273 -8.34 -19.40 23.47
CA GLU A 273 -9.69 -18.83 23.43
C GLU A 273 -9.84 -17.75 22.33
N PRO A 274 -8.97 -16.72 22.23
CA PRO A 274 -8.96 -15.82 21.06
C PRO A 274 -8.77 -16.56 19.74
N TRP A 275 -7.92 -17.59 19.70
CA TRP A 275 -7.71 -18.41 18.49
C TRP A 275 -8.97 -19.16 18.05
N GLU A 276 -9.68 -19.80 18.98
CA GLU A 276 -10.93 -20.54 18.72
C GLU A 276 -11.99 -19.60 18.15
N GLU A 277 -12.16 -18.42 18.76
CA GLU A 277 -13.11 -17.40 18.31
C GLU A 277 -12.79 -16.89 16.89
N MET A 278 -11.52 -16.57 16.63
CA MET A 278 -11.08 -16.11 15.31
C MET A 278 -11.23 -17.20 14.26
N MET A 279 -10.95 -18.47 14.61
CA MET A 279 -11.11 -19.59 13.68
C MET A 279 -12.58 -19.83 13.34
N LEU A 280 -13.49 -19.79 14.32
CA LEU A 280 -14.93 -19.90 14.09
C LEU A 280 -15.46 -18.78 13.17
N ASP A 281 -15.08 -17.53 13.43
CA ASP A 281 -15.45 -16.38 12.59
C ASP A 281 -14.91 -16.53 11.16
N THR A 282 -13.66 -16.98 11.02
CA THR A 282 -12.99 -17.16 9.72
C THR A 282 -13.67 -18.21 8.85
N VAL A 283 -14.09 -19.35 9.41
CA VAL A 283 -14.75 -20.41 8.62
C VAL A 283 -16.21 -20.09 8.32
N GLY A 284 -16.89 -19.35 9.21
CA GLY A 284 -18.30 -19.00 9.08
C GLY A 284 -19.19 -20.21 8.80
N ASP A 285 -20.22 -20.02 7.98
CA ASP A 285 -21.23 -21.06 7.65
C ASP A 285 -20.88 -21.88 6.38
N HIS A 286 -19.66 -21.74 5.86
CA HIS A 286 -19.28 -22.38 4.60
C HIS A 286 -18.87 -23.84 4.81
N LEU A 287 -19.76 -24.77 4.48
CA LEU A 287 -19.58 -26.20 4.76
C LEU A 287 -18.27 -26.79 4.22
N ASP A 288 -17.83 -26.40 3.02
CA ASP A 288 -16.57 -26.89 2.45
C ASP A 288 -15.34 -26.40 3.21
N ILE A 289 -15.37 -25.16 3.70
CA ILE A 289 -14.32 -24.56 4.52
C ILE A 289 -14.31 -25.21 5.90
N GLN A 290 -15.48 -25.38 6.52
CA GLN A 290 -15.64 -26.09 7.79
C GLN A 290 -15.09 -27.52 7.72
N LYS A 291 -15.44 -28.27 6.68
CA LYS A 291 -14.88 -29.62 6.44
C LYS A 291 -13.36 -29.58 6.30
N ALA A 292 -12.82 -28.60 5.57
CA ALA A 292 -11.37 -28.44 5.42
C ALA A 292 -10.66 -28.14 6.76
N LEU A 293 -11.26 -27.32 7.63
CA LEU A 293 -10.77 -27.09 8.99
C LEU A 293 -10.68 -28.40 9.77
N LEU A 294 -11.75 -29.19 9.79
CA LEU A 294 -11.80 -30.46 10.52
C LEU A 294 -10.77 -31.46 10.02
N VAL A 295 -10.61 -31.61 8.71
CA VAL A 295 -9.56 -32.45 8.10
C VAL A 295 -8.17 -31.96 8.54
N LYS A 296 -7.94 -30.64 8.55
CA LYS A 296 -6.66 -30.06 8.94
C LYS A 296 -6.35 -30.32 10.41
N LEU A 297 -7.32 -30.16 11.32
CA LEU A 297 -7.15 -30.47 12.74
C LEU A 297 -6.80 -31.94 12.99
N ILE A 298 -7.51 -32.86 12.32
CA ILE A 298 -7.19 -34.30 12.40
C ILE A 298 -5.77 -34.58 11.88
N SER A 299 -5.36 -33.91 10.79
CA SER A 299 -4.02 -34.09 10.20
C SER A 299 -2.87 -33.63 11.10
N VAL A 300 -3.12 -32.70 12.02
CA VAL A 300 -2.15 -32.25 13.03
C VAL A 300 -2.33 -32.96 14.38
N ASN A 301 -3.04 -34.09 14.39
CA ASN A 301 -3.31 -34.90 15.58
C ASN A 301 -4.14 -34.19 16.67
N GLU A 302 -4.98 -33.23 16.28
CA GLU A 302 -5.85 -32.45 17.16
C GLU A 302 -7.31 -32.91 17.03
N ALA A 303 -7.52 -34.23 17.11
CA ALA A 303 -8.85 -34.81 16.93
C ALA A 303 -9.87 -34.23 17.91
N ALA A 304 -9.51 -34.12 19.19
CA ALA A 304 -10.41 -33.62 20.21
C ALA A 304 -10.89 -32.18 19.92
N THR A 305 -9.98 -31.32 19.45
CA THR A 305 -10.30 -29.97 18.95
C THR A 305 -11.20 -30.02 17.71
N ALA A 306 -10.96 -30.93 16.76
CA ALA A 306 -11.83 -31.10 15.59
C ALA A 306 -13.28 -31.45 15.96
N PHE A 307 -13.48 -32.39 16.89
CA PHE A 307 -14.82 -32.75 17.36
C PHE A 307 -15.51 -31.58 18.07
N ARG A 308 -14.76 -30.80 18.87
CA ARG A 308 -15.26 -29.58 19.49
C ARG A 308 -15.71 -28.54 18.45
N PHE A 309 -14.93 -28.30 17.39
CA PHE A 309 -15.35 -27.40 16.31
C PHE A 309 -16.60 -27.91 15.58
N ALA A 310 -16.72 -29.22 15.33
CA ALA A 310 -17.92 -29.77 14.71
C ALA A 310 -19.19 -29.54 15.56
N GLU A 311 -19.06 -29.59 16.90
CA GLU A 311 -20.14 -29.26 17.82
C GLU A 311 -20.45 -27.75 17.84
N LEU A 312 -19.42 -26.90 17.94
CA LEU A 312 -19.57 -25.43 17.96
C LEU A 312 -20.19 -24.90 16.66
N LEU A 313 -19.79 -25.47 15.52
CA LEU A 313 -20.34 -25.18 14.19
C LEU A 313 -21.70 -25.86 13.96
N LYS A 314 -22.20 -26.66 14.90
CA LYS A 314 -23.47 -27.40 14.83
C LYS A 314 -23.58 -28.26 13.56
N MET A 315 -22.47 -28.87 13.14
CA MET A 315 -22.41 -29.69 11.92
C MET A 315 -23.18 -31.00 12.08
N ASN A 316 -23.94 -31.37 11.06
CA ASN A 316 -24.55 -32.69 11.00
C ASN A 316 -23.46 -33.77 10.86
N ARG A 317 -23.61 -34.90 11.55
CA ARG A 317 -22.69 -36.05 11.47
C ARG A 317 -22.51 -36.57 10.04
N ASN A 318 -23.54 -36.48 9.21
CA ASN A 318 -23.46 -36.89 7.80
C ASN A 318 -22.49 -36.01 7.00
N ASP A 319 -22.35 -34.75 7.40
CA ASP A 319 -21.46 -33.77 6.79
C ASP A 319 -20.04 -33.81 7.33
N TRP A 320 -19.75 -34.67 8.31
CA TRP A 320 -18.39 -34.82 8.80
C TRP A 320 -17.46 -35.38 7.71
N PRO A 321 -16.19 -34.95 7.67
CA PRO A 321 -15.19 -35.58 6.81
C PRO A 321 -15.05 -37.09 7.10
N ASP A 322 -14.79 -37.88 6.08
CA ASP A 322 -14.70 -39.35 6.23
C ASP A 322 -13.60 -39.78 7.21
N VAL A 323 -12.49 -39.03 7.25
CA VAL A 323 -11.40 -39.24 8.22
C VAL A 323 -11.86 -39.09 9.67
N MET A 324 -12.87 -38.25 9.93
CA MET A 324 -13.42 -38.01 11.25
C MET A 324 -14.50 -39.03 11.61
N LYS A 325 -15.33 -39.44 10.64
CA LYS A 325 -16.34 -40.50 10.83
C LYS A 325 -15.74 -41.83 11.28
N ASN A 326 -14.52 -42.12 10.81
CA ASN A 326 -13.78 -43.33 11.17
C ASN A 326 -12.90 -43.17 12.42
N HIS A 327 -12.86 -41.98 13.02
CA HIS A 327 -12.06 -41.71 14.21
C HIS A 327 -12.84 -42.09 15.47
N PRO A 328 -12.23 -42.77 16.47
CA PRO A 328 -12.87 -43.00 17.75
C PRO A 328 -13.27 -41.67 18.39
N ASN A 329 -14.49 -41.60 18.95
CA ASN A 329 -15.00 -40.37 19.55
C ASN A 329 -14.10 -39.99 20.75
N PRO A 330 -13.37 -38.87 20.71
CA PRO A 330 -12.47 -38.48 21.78
C PRO A 330 -13.28 -38.12 23.04
N PRO A 331 -12.69 -38.21 24.24
CA PRO A 331 -13.33 -37.70 25.44
C PRO A 331 -13.68 -36.22 25.25
N PRO A 332 -14.80 -35.74 25.81
CA PRO A 332 -15.21 -34.35 25.68
C PRO A 332 -14.09 -33.44 26.18
N VAL A 333 -13.62 -32.57 25.30
CA VAL A 333 -12.64 -31.55 25.65
C VAL A 333 -13.36 -30.52 26.49
N SER A 334 -13.26 -30.65 27.81
CA SER A 334 -13.34 -29.46 28.67
C SER A 334 -12.35 -28.45 28.09
N PRO A 335 -12.60 -27.13 28.11
CA PRO A 335 -11.61 -26.14 27.75
C PRO A 335 -10.44 -26.27 28.75
N ILE A 336 -9.60 -27.28 28.54
CA ILE A 336 -8.29 -27.42 29.13
C ILE A 336 -7.61 -26.25 28.48
N VAL A 337 -7.55 -25.20 29.28
CA VAL A 337 -6.88 -23.96 29.01
C VAL A 337 -5.48 -24.35 28.51
N ARG A 338 -5.34 -24.49 27.20
CA ARG A 338 -4.10 -24.26 26.47
C ARG A 338 -3.89 -22.75 26.52
N THR A 339 -3.84 -22.18 27.73
CA THR A 339 -2.97 -21.04 27.95
C THR A 339 -1.62 -21.56 27.53
N SER A 340 -0.93 -20.73 26.76
CA SER A 340 0.53 -20.72 26.74
C SER A 340 1.08 -21.31 28.05
N SER A 341 1.97 -22.27 27.84
CA SER A 341 2.69 -23.05 28.84
C SER A 341 3.07 -22.24 30.09
N ALA A 342 3.37 -22.95 31.17
CA ALA A 342 3.79 -22.49 32.51
C ALA A 342 4.77 -21.28 32.65
N ALA A 343 5.18 -20.62 31.57
CA ALA A 343 6.00 -19.42 31.50
C ALA A 343 5.29 -18.09 31.81
N ASP A 344 3.96 -17.96 31.66
CA ASP A 344 3.28 -16.66 31.88
C ASP A 344 3.04 -16.34 33.37
N ASN A 345 3.25 -17.31 34.27
CA ASN A 345 3.12 -17.11 35.71
C ASN A 345 4.27 -16.29 36.34
N ASP A 346 5.38 -16.05 35.62
CA ASP A 346 6.54 -15.32 36.12
C ASP A 346 6.59 -13.83 35.70
N ILE A 347 5.66 -13.37 34.85
CA ILE A 347 5.63 -11.97 34.39
C ILE A 347 4.60 -11.16 35.19
N ASP A 348 5.11 -10.23 36.00
CA ASP A 348 4.29 -9.25 36.74
C ASP A 348 3.79 -8.15 35.80
N TYR A 349 2.61 -8.36 35.21
CA TYR A 349 1.96 -7.41 34.31
C TYR A 349 1.41 -6.17 35.03
N LEU A 350 1.22 -5.08 34.26
CA LEU A 350 0.65 -3.84 34.78
C LEU A 350 -0.81 -4.07 35.23
N PRO A 351 -1.16 -3.79 36.50
CA PRO A 351 -2.53 -3.90 36.96
C PRO A 351 -3.33 -2.62 36.61
N LEU A 352 -4.61 -2.78 36.31
CA LEU A 352 -5.55 -1.67 36.25
C LEU A 352 -5.79 -1.12 37.68
N ARG A 353 -5.71 0.20 37.85
CA ARG A 353 -5.93 0.87 39.15
C ARG A 353 -7.40 1.26 39.39
N LEU A 354 -8.32 0.66 38.63
CA LEU A 354 -9.74 0.91 38.68
C LEU A 354 -10.47 -0.40 38.95
N ASP A 355 -11.60 -0.32 39.64
CA ASP A 355 -12.47 -1.46 39.85
C ASP A 355 -13.35 -1.68 38.62
N ARG A 356 -13.92 -2.89 38.51
CA ARG A 356 -14.80 -3.25 37.39
C ARG A 356 -16.02 -2.32 37.26
N SER A 357 -16.48 -1.73 38.36
CA SER A 357 -17.59 -0.77 38.42
C SER A 357 -17.30 0.54 37.71
N ASP A 358 -16.02 0.88 37.56
CA ASP A 358 -15.53 2.13 36.99
C ASP A 358 -15.30 1.99 35.47
N ILE A 359 -15.60 0.80 34.92
CA ILE A 359 -15.52 0.50 33.49
C ILE A 359 -16.95 0.47 32.93
N HIS A 360 -17.30 1.50 32.17
CA HIS A 360 -18.64 1.73 31.65
C HIS A 360 -18.74 1.31 30.19
N LEU A 361 -19.60 0.32 29.89
CA LEU A 361 -19.95 -0.02 28.52
C LEU A 361 -21.01 0.97 28.00
N VAL A 362 -20.66 1.66 26.91
CA VAL A 362 -21.47 2.68 26.26
C VAL A 362 -21.97 2.13 24.93
N ASP A 363 -23.18 1.57 24.95
CA ASP A 363 -23.82 0.83 23.85
C ASP A 363 -25.13 1.46 23.35
N THR A 364 -25.55 2.59 23.94
CA THR A 364 -26.71 3.38 23.49
C THR A 364 -26.37 4.85 23.31
N PRO A 365 -27.11 5.59 22.46
CA PRO A 365 -26.91 7.02 22.25
C PRO A 365 -26.97 7.85 23.55
N GLU A 366 -27.85 7.49 24.48
CA GLU A 366 -28.04 8.20 25.75
C GLU A 366 -26.80 8.07 26.63
N LYS A 367 -26.30 6.84 26.81
CA LYS A 367 -25.05 6.58 27.54
C LYS A 367 -23.87 7.30 26.90
N LEU A 368 -23.86 7.42 25.57
CA LEU A 368 -22.80 8.15 24.87
C LEU A 368 -22.85 9.65 25.17
N ILE A 369 -24.04 10.25 25.21
CA ILE A 369 -24.19 11.64 25.61
C ILE A 369 -23.78 11.83 27.07
N GLU A 370 -24.21 10.96 27.98
CA GLU A 370 -23.84 10.99 29.40
C GLU A 370 -22.32 10.90 29.60
N ALA A 371 -21.66 9.95 28.93
CA ALA A 371 -20.20 9.81 28.97
C ALA A 371 -19.48 11.04 28.39
N VAL A 372 -19.99 11.60 27.28
CA VAL A 372 -19.40 12.80 26.67
C VAL A 372 -19.54 14.01 27.57
N ASP A 373 -20.70 14.20 28.18
CA ASP A 373 -20.95 15.32 29.08
C ASP A 373 -20.09 15.21 30.33
N ASP A 374 -20.02 14.03 30.97
CA ASP A 374 -19.14 13.78 32.11
C ASP A 374 -17.67 14.09 31.78
N ILE A 375 -17.15 13.55 30.67
CA ILE A 375 -15.78 13.82 30.24
C ILE A 375 -15.56 15.32 30.01
N SER A 376 -16.49 15.97 29.30
CA SER A 376 -16.29 17.36 28.86
C SER A 376 -16.47 18.41 29.96
N ASP A 377 -17.24 18.09 30.99
CA ASP A 377 -17.55 19.01 32.08
C ASP A 377 -16.57 18.83 33.26
N ASN A 378 -16.03 17.62 33.47
CA ASN A 378 -15.23 17.30 34.66
C ASN A 378 -13.74 17.09 34.39
N TYR A 379 -13.31 16.88 33.14
CA TYR A 379 -11.93 16.49 32.82
C TYR A 379 -11.30 17.36 31.72
N ASN A 380 -9.98 17.51 31.81
CA ASN A 380 -9.15 18.21 30.81
C ASN A 380 -8.20 17.27 30.05
N MET A 381 -8.31 15.97 30.30
CA MET A 381 -7.45 14.96 29.71
C MET A 381 -8.20 13.64 29.55
N VAL A 382 -7.99 13.00 28.41
CA VAL A 382 -8.57 11.69 28.10
C VAL A 382 -7.52 10.81 27.43
N GLY A 383 -7.35 9.59 27.94
CA GLY A 383 -6.62 8.51 27.27
C GLY A 383 -7.50 7.89 26.19
N LEU A 384 -6.94 7.68 25.01
CA LEU A 384 -7.64 7.16 23.84
C LEU A 384 -6.93 5.94 23.28
N ASP A 385 -7.71 4.91 23.01
CA ASP A 385 -7.32 3.78 22.19
C ASP A 385 -8.51 3.31 21.33
N CYS A 386 -8.29 2.40 20.38
CA CYS A 386 -9.36 1.70 19.65
C CYS A 386 -9.01 0.24 19.39
N GLU A 387 -10.03 -0.62 19.32
CA GLU A 387 -9.88 -2.02 18.97
C GLU A 387 -10.71 -2.40 17.76
N TRP A 388 -10.20 -3.34 16.96
CA TRP A 388 -10.86 -3.85 15.76
C TRP A 388 -10.56 -5.33 15.56
N LYS A 389 -11.50 -6.06 14.94
CA LYS A 389 -11.28 -7.46 14.60
C LYS A 389 -10.14 -7.55 13.57
N PRO A 390 -9.12 -8.41 13.79
CA PRO A 390 -8.09 -8.65 12.80
C PRO A 390 -8.70 -9.12 11.49
N SER A 391 -8.45 -8.37 10.40
CA SER A 391 -9.10 -8.65 9.12
C SER A 391 -8.63 -9.95 8.45
N LEU A 392 -7.45 -10.44 8.83
CA LEU A 392 -6.74 -11.55 8.20
C LEU A 392 -6.57 -11.38 6.69
N GLY A 393 -6.58 -10.13 6.21
CA GLY A 393 -6.55 -9.82 4.77
C GLY A 393 -7.83 -10.20 4.02
N ILE A 394 -8.93 -10.54 4.71
CA ILE A 394 -10.23 -10.85 4.11
C ILE A 394 -11.03 -9.57 3.88
N PHE A 395 -11.25 -8.81 4.94
CA PHE A 395 -12.04 -7.58 4.95
C PHE A 395 -11.18 -6.34 5.25
N LYS A 396 -11.76 -5.15 5.15
CA LYS A 396 -11.12 -3.92 5.63
C LYS A 396 -11.37 -3.79 7.14
N GLU A 397 -10.34 -3.39 7.88
CA GLU A 397 -10.43 -3.19 9.32
C GLU A 397 -11.32 -1.98 9.64
N LYS A 398 -12.17 -2.15 10.65
CA LYS A 398 -13.11 -1.12 11.14
C LYS A 398 -13.09 -1.16 12.66
N ALA A 399 -13.19 0.00 13.29
CA ALA A 399 -13.24 0.10 14.74
C ALA A 399 -14.48 -0.66 15.27
N ALA A 400 -14.24 -1.58 16.20
CA ALA A 400 -15.27 -2.32 16.93
C ALA A 400 -15.51 -1.74 18.33
N LEU A 401 -14.47 -1.13 18.92
CA LEU A 401 -14.50 -0.49 20.23
C LEU A 401 -13.62 0.78 20.21
N CYS A 402 -14.02 1.81 20.94
CA CYS A 402 -13.19 2.99 21.22
C CYS A 402 -13.19 3.23 22.73
N GLN A 403 -12.02 3.40 23.32
CA GLN A 403 -11.87 3.55 24.76
C GLN A 403 -11.53 5.00 25.09
N LEU A 404 -12.26 5.58 26.04
CA LEU A 404 -12.00 6.91 26.59
C LEU A 404 -11.75 6.77 28.09
N ALA A 405 -10.49 6.84 28.49
CA ALA A 405 -10.07 6.77 29.88
C ALA A 405 -9.95 8.17 30.49
N VAL A 406 -10.56 8.36 31.66
CA VAL A 406 -10.33 9.50 32.57
C VAL A 406 -9.74 8.97 33.89
N TRP A 407 -9.47 9.84 34.85
CA TRP A 407 -8.67 9.49 36.03
C TRP A 407 -9.28 8.41 36.92
N ASP A 408 -10.60 8.37 37.00
CA ASP A 408 -11.41 7.53 37.89
C ASP A 408 -12.39 6.62 37.14
N SER A 409 -12.40 6.62 35.80
CA SER A 409 -13.35 5.85 35.00
C SER A 409 -12.84 5.58 33.59
N VAL A 410 -13.32 4.51 32.96
CA VAL A 410 -13.08 4.21 31.54
C VAL A 410 -14.39 3.94 30.83
N TYR A 411 -14.63 4.67 29.74
CA TYR A 411 -15.79 4.51 28.88
C TYR A 411 -15.42 3.69 27.64
N LEU A 412 -16.02 2.51 27.51
CA LEU A 412 -15.86 1.62 26.36
C LEU A 412 -17.02 1.85 25.39
N LEU A 413 -16.77 2.64 24.35
CA LEU A 413 -17.76 2.97 23.33
C LEU A 413 -17.92 1.79 22.36
N ASP A 414 -19.05 1.09 22.45
CA ASP A 414 -19.39 0.00 21.55
C ASP A 414 -19.80 0.53 20.17
N ILE A 415 -18.81 0.68 19.29
CA ILE A 415 -19.00 1.27 17.97
C ILE A 415 -19.99 0.47 17.13
N LEU A 416 -20.04 -0.86 17.30
CA LEU A 416 -20.97 -1.72 16.55
C LEU A 416 -22.41 -1.46 16.98
N ALA A 417 -22.69 -1.49 18.29
CA ALA A 417 -24.02 -1.23 18.83
C ALA A 417 -24.49 0.21 18.50
N LEU A 418 -23.63 1.20 18.72
CA LEU A 418 -23.96 2.60 18.50
C LEU A 418 -24.25 2.93 17.02
N LYS A 419 -23.65 2.20 16.07
CA LYS A 419 -23.91 2.38 14.63
C LYS A 419 -25.30 1.94 14.20
N GLU A 420 -25.91 0.97 14.89
CA GLU A 420 -27.26 0.50 14.55
C GLU A 420 -28.31 1.63 14.65
N TYR A 421 -28.07 2.62 15.52
CA TYR A 421 -28.95 3.77 15.71
C TYR A 421 -28.82 4.86 14.64
N GLN A 422 -27.83 4.77 13.73
CA GLN A 422 -27.61 5.66 12.57
C GLN A 422 -27.65 7.19 12.85
N SER A 423 -27.41 7.63 14.08
CA SER A 423 -27.48 9.05 14.44
C SER A 423 -26.13 9.75 14.27
N LYS A 424 -25.90 10.34 13.08
CA LYS A 424 -24.72 11.19 12.83
C LYS A 424 -24.57 12.32 13.84
N GLN A 425 -25.68 12.82 14.39
CA GLN A 425 -25.67 13.94 15.34
C GLN A 425 -24.94 13.60 16.63
N VAL A 426 -25.09 12.38 17.15
CA VAL A 426 -24.45 11.95 18.40
C VAL A 426 -22.94 11.79 18.19
N TRP A 427 -22.52 11.29 17.03
CA TRP A 427 -21.12 11.23 16.64
C TRP A 427 -20.51 12.62 16.44
N GLU A 428 -21.21 13.53 15.75
CA GLU A 428 -20.81 14.93 15.62
C GLU A 428 -20.71 15.62 17.00
N TYR A 429 -21.58 15.25 17.96
CA TYR A 429 -21.53 15.73 19.33
C TYR A 429 -20.26 15.28 20.06
N LEU A 430 -19.93 13.99 20.04
CA LEU A 430 -18.68 13.41 20.55
C LEU A 430 -17.46 14.12 19.95
N LEU A 431 -17.40 14.23 18.62
CA LEU A 431 -16.30 14.88 17.91
C LEU A 431 -16.11 16.33 18.35
N ARG A 432 -17.20 17.10 18.44
CA ARG A 432 -17.16 18.50 18.85
C ARG A 432 -16.74 18.68 20.31
N LYS A 433 -17.32 17.91 21.23
CA LYS A 433 -17.14 18.08 22.68
C LYS A 433 -15.82 17.54 23.21
N ILE A 434 -15.27 16.50 22.58
CA ILE A 434 -14.01 15.86 23.02
C ILE A 434 -12.87 16.13 22.02
N PHE A 435 -13.02 15.66 20.78
CA PHE A 435 -11.88 15.59 19.84
C PHE A 435 -11.48 16.93 19.23
N TYR A 436 -12.43 17.84 19.02
CA TYR A 436 -12.18 19.21 18.55
C TYR A 436 -12.02 20.22 19.67
N ASN A 437 -12.36 19.85 20.91
CA ASN A 437 -12.20 20.69 22.09
C ASN A 437 -10.72 20.83 22.44
N GLU A 438 -10.21 22.06 22.50
CA GLU A 438 -8.82 22.35 22.86
C GLU A 438 -8.57 22.32 24.37
N GLU A 439 -9.59 22.47 25.21
CA GLU A 439 -9.44 22.36 26.67
C GLU A 439 -9.19 20.92 27.13
N ILE A 440 -9.47 19.94 26.26
CA ILE A 440 -9.28 18.51 26.55
C ILE A 440 -8.08 18.00 25.77
N THR A 441 -7.06 17.54 26.47
CA THR A 441 -5.90 16.87 25.87
C THR A 441 -6.22 15.40 25.60
N LYS A 442 -6.03 14.94 24.36
CA LYS A 442 -6.21 13.54 23.98
C LYS A 442 -4.85 12.85 23.97
N LEU A 443 -4.61 11.93 24.90
CA LEU A 443 -3.41 11.10 24.90
C LEU A 443 -3.67 9.83 24.08
N GLY A 444 -2.73 9.43 23.24
CA GLY A 444 -2.76 8.16 22.50
C GLY A 444 -1.36 7.64 22.23
N TYR A 445 -1.24 6.39 21.79
CA TYR A 445 0.01 5.80 21.30
C TYR A 445 -0.19 5.33 19.85
N GLY A 446 0.23 6.12 18.88
CA GLY A 446 -0.23 5.98 17.51
C GLY A 446 -1.65 6.52 17.28
N GLY A 447 -2.22 7.21 18.27
CA GLY A 447 -3.66 7.56 18.36
C GLY A 447 -4.26 8.36 17.19
N ILE A 448 -3.46 9.02 16.35
CA ILE A 448 -3.96 9.67 15.13
C ILE A 448 -4.50 8.62 14.15
N ASN A 449 -3.85 7.46 14.06
CA ASN A 449 -4.32 6.36 13.22
C ASN A 449 -5.68 5.85 13.71
N ASP A 450 -5.80 5.62 15.01
CA ASP A 450 -7.01 5.08 15.65
C ASP A 450 -8.19 6.05 15.46
N LEU A 451 -7.94 7.35 15.62
CA LEU A 451 -8.94 8.38 15.30
C LEU A 451 -9.38 8.36 13.83
N ASN A 452 -8.45 8.14 12.88
CA ASN A 452 -8.82 8.09 11.48
C ASN A 452 -9.65 6.84 11.17
N VAL A 453 -9.29 5.69 11.73
CA VAL A 453 -10.08 4.44 11.61
C VAL A 453 -11.47 4.61 12.24
N LEU A 454 -11.55 5.24 13.42
CA LEU A 454 -12.82 5.55 14.09
C LEU A 454 -13.70 6.45 13.22
N ILE A 455 -13.16 7.57 12.71
CA ILE A 455 -13.91 8.52 11.86
C ILE A 455 -14.41 7.86 10.57
N GLU A 456 -13.55 7.10 9.90
CA GLU A 456 -13.93 6.36 8.71
C GLU A 456 -15.04 5.36 9.04
N THR A 457 -14.92 4.68 10.19
CA THR A 457 -15.92 3.73 10.66
C THR A 457 -17.27 4.43 10.88
N ILE A 458 -17.36 5.50 11.66
CA ILE A 458 -18.62 6.20 11.98
C ILE A 458 -19.20 7.02 10.80
N GLY A 459 -18.44 7.19 9.70
CA GLY A 459 -18.92 7.85 8.48
C GLY A 459 -19.20 9.36 8.65
N CYS A 460 -18.47 10.00 9.56
CA CYS A 460 -18.53 11.45 9.77
C CYS A 460 -17.45 12.14 8.92
N GLU A 461 -17.85 13.09 8.08
CA GLU A 461 -16.90 13.84 7.26
C GLU A 461 -16.30 15.00 8.07
N LYS A 462 -14.99 15.24 7.92
CA LYS A 462 -14.34 16.45 8.44
C LYS A 462 -14.85 17.66 7.64
N LYS A 463 -15.89 18.33 8.12
CA LYS A 463 -16.41 19.56 7.48
C LYS A 463 -15.44 20.73 7.72
N GLY A 464 -15.10 21.45 6.65
CA GLY A 464 -14.59 22.82 6.70
C GLY A 464 -13.40 23.11 7.63
N GLY A 465 -12.27 22.41 7.47
CA GLY A 465 -11.02 22.75 8.18
C GLY A 465 -10.99 22.38 9.67
N GLN A 466 -11.99 21.64 10.17
CA GLN A 466 -11.95 21.06 11.51
C GLN A 466 -10.84 20.01 11.58
N SER A 467 -9.91 20.22 12.51
CA SER A 467 -8.79 19.32 12.82
C SER A 467 -8.83 18.99 14.30
N TYR A 468 -8.37 17.79 14.65
CA TYR A 468 -8.17 17.43 16.04
C TYR A 468 -7.27 18.46 16.72
N ARG A 469 -7.64 18.86 17.94
CA ARG A 469 -6.87 19.82 18.76
C ARG A 469 -6.24 19.08 19.94
N ASN A 470 -5.06 19.51 20.37
CA ASN A 470 -4.38 18.98 21.56
C ASN A 470 -4.34 17.44 21.64
N VAL A 471 -4.01 16.81 20.52
CA VAL A 471 -3.70 15.37 20.47
C VAL A 471 -2.22 15.19 20.75
N VAL A 472 -1.91 14.41 21.78
CA VAL A 472 -0.56 14.04 22.19
C VAL A 472 -0.36 12.57 21.86
N ASP A 473 0.39 12.32 20.79
CA ASP A 473 0.86 10.99 20.47
C ASP A 473 2.14 10.68 21.26
N LEU A 474 2.05 9.76 22.22
CA LEU A 474 3.17 9.35 23.07
C LEU A 474 4.31 8.73 22.25
N LEU A 475 4.01 8.03 21.15
CA LEU A 475 5.07 7.48 20.27
C LEU A 475 5.92 8.61 19.69
N SER A 476 5.27 9.58 19.03
CA SER A 476 5.94 10.77 18.50
C SER A 476 6.63 11.60 19.58
N PHE A 477 6.00 11.71 20.76
CA PHE A 477 6.57 12.43 21.90
C PHE A 477 7.90 11.82 22.34
N PHE A 478 7.98 10.51 22.56
CA PHE A 478 9.21 9.85 22.98
C PHE A 478 10.31 9.90 21.92
N ILE A 479 9.96 9.81 20.63
CA ILE A 479 10.92 10.02 19.53
C ILE A 479 11.53 11.43 19.61
N LYS A 480 10.68 12.45 19.80
CA LYS A 480 11.14 13.84 19.93
C LYS A 480 11.91 14.10 21.22
N LEU A 481 11.50 13.48 22.32
CA LEU A 481 12.19 13.59 23.60
C LEU A 481 13.61 13.05 23.49
N LYS A 482 13.79 11.85 22.91
CA LYS A 482 15.13 11.27 22.65
C LYS A 482 15.97 12.14 21.73
N THR A 483 15.35 12.75 20.72
CA THR A 483 16.05 13.55 19.71
C THR A 483 16.47 14.93 20.21
N HIS A 484 15.64 15.58 21.02
CA HIS A 484 15.81 16.99 21.41
C HIS A 484 16.16 17.19 22.88
N TYR A 485 15.92 16.21 23.75
CA TYR A 485 16.17 16.25 25.19
C TYR A 485 16.73 14.90 25.68
N PRO A 486 17.86 14.44 25.13
CA PRO A 486 18.42 13.11 25.41
C PRO A 486 18.66 12.89 26.92
N GLU A 487 19.04 13.93 27.66
CA GLU A 487 19.24 13.87 29.10
C GLU A 487 17.95 13.52 29.87
N VAL A 488 16.80 14.03 29.41
CA VAL A 488 15.50 13.73 30.01
C VAL A 488 15.06 12.32 29.62
N ALA A 489 15.30 11.93 28.36
CA ALA A 489 15.02 10.58 27.89
C ALA A 489 15.84 9.52 28.64
N GLU A 490 17.14 9.76 28.83
CA GLU A 490 18.04 8.89 29.61
C GLU A 490 17.60 8.80 31.08
N GLU A 491 17.18 9.91 31.71
CA GLU A 491 16.61 9.89 33.07
C GLU A 491 15.39 8.97 33.14
N ILE A 492 14.47 9.05 32.18
CA ILE A 492 13.27 8.19 32.14
C ILE A 492 13.64 6.72 31.88
N GLU A 493 14.52 6.45 30.91
CA GLU A 493 14.96 5.10 30.59
C GLU A 493 15.72 4.43 31.75
N SER A 494 16.31 5.22 32.63
CA SER A 494 17.02 4.72 33.82
C SER A 494 16.10 4.27 34.97
N TRP A 495 14.80 4.64 34.98
CA TRP A 495 13.89 4.28 36.08
C TRP A 495 13.72 2.76 36.22
N HIS A 496 13.64 2.09 35.08
CA HIS A 496 13.40 0.65 35.00
C HIS A 496 14.34 0.05 33.94
N PRO A 497 15.62 -0.21 34.29
CA PRO A 497 16.60 -0.69 33.33
C PRO A 497 16.16 -2.02 32.72
N SER A 498 16.14 -2.07 31.39
CA SER A 498 15.63 -3.19 30.62
C SER A 498 16.35 -4.50 30.97
N GLN A 499 15.62 -5.45 31.55
CA GLN A 499 15.97 -6.86 31.43
C GLN A 499 15.58 -7.32 30.02
N ARG A 500 16.42 -8.15 29.38
CA ARG A 500 16.25 -8.64 28.01
C ARG A 500 14.89 -9.34 27.82
N VAL A 501 13.86 -8.58 27.46
CA VAL A 501 12.56 -9.10 27.06
C VAL A 501 12.14 -8.31 25.83
N ASP A 502 11.82 -9.03 24.76
CA ASP A 502 11.55 -8.48 23.42
C ASP A 502 10.17 -7.82 23.30
N GLN A 503 9.85 -6.90 24.22
CA GLN A 503 8.61 -6.12 24.12
C GLN A 503 8.79 -4.94 23.15
N LYS A 504 7.73 -4.68 22.38
CA LYS A 504 7.62 -3.56 21.44
C LYS A 504 6.33 -2.77 21.69
N GLY A 505 6.27 -1.54 21.21
CA GLY A 505 5.06 -0.70 21.26
C GLY A 505 4.74 -0.15 22.65
N LEU A 506 3.45 0.11 22.90
CA LEU A 506 2.94 0.65 24.16
C LEU A 506 3.33 -0.20 25.38
N SER A 507 3.34 -1.53 25.26
CA SER A 507 3.78 -2.42 26.37
C SER A 507 5.24 -2.19 26.78
N GLN A 508 6.13 -1.94 25.82
CA GLN A 508 7.52 -1.56 26.13
C GLN A 508 7.57 -0.19 26.81
N LEU A 509 6.73 0.74 26.37
CA LEU A 509 6.65 2.07 27.00
C LEU A 509 6.17 1.99 28.45
N CYS A 510 5.12 1.21 28.72
CA CYS A 510 4.65 0.92 30.07
C CYS A 510 5.75 0.30 30.91
N ARG A 511 6.54 -0.63 30.36
CA ARG A 511 7.69 -1.19 31.10
C ARG A 511 8.73 -0.14 31.44
N THR A 512 9.10 0.70 30.48
CA THR A 512 10.11 1.76 30.68
C THR A 512 9.66 2.80 31.69
N VAL A 513 8.39 3.21 31.67
CA VAL A 513 7.86 4.32 32.49
C VAL A 513 7.28 3.85 33.82
N LEU A 514 6.55 2.73 33.81
CA LEU A 514 5.75 2.21 34.94
C LEU A 514 6.35 0.94 35.56
N GLY A 515 7.40 0.38 34.96
CA GLY A 515 8.14 -0.78 35.46
C GLY A 515 7.54 -2.14 35.10
N ARG A 516 6.33 -2.17 34.52
CA ARG A 516 5.63 -3.41 34.16
C ARG A 516 5.08 -3.35 32.72
N PRO A 517 5.16 -4.45 31.95
CA PRO A 517 4.58 -4.52 30.62
C PRO A 517 3.06 -4.69 30.66
N LEU A 518 2.40 -4.40 29.53
CA LEU A 518 1.00 -4.79 29.29
C LEU A 518 0.94 -6.26 28.84
N ASN A 519 -0.10 -6.98 29.29
CA ASN A 519 -0.40 -8.33 28.81
C ASN A 519 -1.10 -8.25 27.45
N LYS A 520 -0.49 -8.79 26.39
CA LYS A 520 -0.96 -8.69 25.00
C LYS A 520 -1.88 -9.83 24.55
N ALA A 521 -2.30 -10.72 25.46
CA ALA A 521 -3.06 -11.92 25.11
C ALA A 521 -4.35 -11.60 24.32
N GLU A 522 -5.01 -10.49 24.64
CA GLU A 522 -6.27 -10.10 24.00
C GLU A 522 -6.08 -9.14 22.80
N GLN A 523 -4.84 -8.69 22.51
CA GLN A 523 -4.56 -7.79 21.38
C GLN A 523 -5.05 -8.38 20.05
N PHE A 524 -4.95 -9.70 19.90
CA PHE A 524 -5.39 -10.42 18.71
C PHE A 524 -6.66 -11.23 19.00
N SER A 525 -7.76 -10.54 19.29
CA SER A 525 -9.05 -11.17 19.60
C SER A 525 -10.12 -10.80 18.59
N ASN A 526 -11.22 -11.55 18.61
CA ASN A 526 -12.42 -11.14 17.90
C ASN A 526 -13.11 -9.99 18.64
N TRP A 527 -12.71 -8.75 18.36
CA TRP A 527 -13.28 -7.54 18.96
C TRP A 527 -14.71 -7.20 18.47
N GLU A 528 -15.19 -7.88 17.43
CA GLU A 528 -16.59 -7.78 16.98
C GLU A 528 -17.53 -8.72 17.74
N ARG A 529 -16.99 -9.64 18.56
CA ARG A 529 -17.79 -10.54 19.39
C ARG A 529 -18.68 -9.75 20.35
N ARG A 530 -19.96 -10.13 20.45
CA ARG A 530 -20.87 -9.65 21.51
C ARG A 530 -21.55 -10.82 22.25
N PRO A 531 -21.65 -10.76 23.59
CA PRO A 531 -20.99 -9.78 24.46
C PRO A 531 -19.46 -9.95 24.46
N LEU A 532 -18.73 -8.88 24.77
CA LEU A 532 -17.29 -8.93 24.99
C LEU A 532 -16.96 -9.85 26.17
N ARG A 533 -15.83 -10.56 26.11
CA ARG A 533 -15.30 -11.32 27.25
C ARG A 533 -14.79 -10.36 28.33
N GLU A 534 -14.84 -10.76 29.60
CA GLU A 534 -14.29 -9.92 30.68
C GLU A 534 -12.80 -9.62 30.48
N ARG A 535 -11.99 -10.58 29.98
CA ARG A 535 -10.58 -10.33 29.62
C ARG A 535 -10.43 -9.21 28.58
N GLN A 536 -11.28 -9.18 27.55
CA GLN A 536 -11.29 -8.13 26.53
C GLN A 536 -11.65 -6.77 27.13
N VAL A 537 -12.65 -6.71 28.02
CA VAL A 537 -13.06 -5.49 28.72
C VAL A 537 -11.92 -4.91 29.56
N PHE A 538 -11.26 -5.74 30.37
CA PHE A 538 -10.13 -5.30 31.20
C PHE A 538 -8.91 -4.90 30.37
N TYR A 539 -8.58 -5.66 29.32
CA TYR A 539 -7.50 -5.33 28.39
C TYR A 539 -7.72 -3.96 27.75
N ALA A 540 -8.88 -3.77 27.11
CA ALA A 540 -9.27 -2.52 26.45
C ALA A 540 -9.22 -1.33 27.42
N ALA A 541 -9.74 -1.51 28.64
CA ALA A 541 -9.72 -0.44 29.63
C ALA A 541 -8.30 -0.06 30.06
N LEU A 542 -7.43 -1.04 30.26
CA LEU A 542 -6.03 -0.81 30.65
C LEU A 542 -5.21 -0.16 29.54
N ASP A 543 -5.41 -0.53 28.28
CA ASP A 543 -4.64 0.02 27.15
C ASP A 543 -4.87 1.53 26.99
N ALA A 544 -6.09 2.03 27.25
CA ALA A 544 -6.35 3.47 27.31
C ALA A 544 -5.93 4.12 28.64
N TYR A 545 -6.18 3.47 29.78
CA TYR A 545 -5.89 4.03 31.11
C TYR A 545 -4.39 4.14 31.39
N CYS A 546 -3.57 3.22 30.86
CA CYS A 546 -2.13 3.26 31.04
C CYS A 546 -1.48 4.54 30.47
N LEU A 547 -2.12 5.18 29.48
CA LEU A 547 -1.68 6.47 28.92
C LEU A 547 -1.72 7.58 29.97
N LEU A 548 -2.77 7.60 30.82
CA LEU A 548 -2.89 8.53 31.95
C LEU A 548 -1.85 8.23 33.03
N MET A 549 -1.62 6.95 33.33
CA MET A 549 -0.58 6.53 34.27
C MET A 549 0.82 6.94 33.80
N ILE A 550 1.11 6.80 32.50
CA ILE A 550 2.35 7.27 31.89
C ILE A 550 2.46 8.79 32.06
N TYR A 551 1.42 9.55 31.73
CA TYR A 551 1.42 11.01 31.90
C TYR A 551 1.67 11.40 33.36
N GLU A 552 0.96 10.79 34.31
CA GLU A 552 1.10 11.01 35.75
C GLU A 552 2.56 10.87 36.19
N LYS A 553 3.23 9.81 35.71
CA LYS A 553 4.63 9.54 36.03
C LYS A 553 5.61 10.51 35.38
N LEU A 554 5.33 10.93 34.14
CA LEU A 554 6.18 11.85 33.40
C LEU A 554 6.07 13.30 33.91
N TYR A 555 4.90 13.72 34.37
CA TYR A 555 4.59 15.12 34.68
C TYR A 555 5.60 15.78 35.65
N PRO A 556 6.00 15.18 36.79
CA PRO A 556 6.97 15.79 37.70
C PRO A 556 8.33 16.02 37.06
N VAL A 557 8.80 15.09 36.22
CA VAL A 557 10.12 15.15 35.58
C VAL A 557 10.12 16.16 34.44
N MET A 558 9.05 16.19 33.66
CA MET A 558 8.86 17.23 32.65
C MET A 558 8.84 18.62 33.27
N LYS A 559 8.10 18.79 34.38
CA LYS A 559 8.03 20.06 35.12
C LYS A 559 9.38 20.48 35.70
N LYS A 560 10.14 19.54 36.28
CA LYS A 560 11.52 19.76 36.78
C LYS A 560 12.43 20.34 35.68
N HIS A 561 12.26 19.89 34.44
CA HIS A 561 13.04 20.34 33.28
C HIS A 561 12.39 21.50 32.49
N GLY A 562 11.28 22.08 32.97
CA GLY A 562 10.60 23.20 32.30
C GLY A 562 9.96 22.83 30.95
N LEU A 563 9.58 21.55 30.79
CA LEU A 563 8.95 20.97 29.61
C LEU A 563 7.48 20.64 29.88
N ASP A 564 6.68 20.65 28.81
CA ASP A 564 5.34 20.07 28.77
C ASP A 564 5.20 19.24 27.48
N LEU A 565 4.24 18.31 27.42
CA LEU A 565 4.14 17.37 26.30
C LEU A 565 3.89 18.06 24.96
N ILE A 566 3.02 19.07 24.94
CA ILE A 566 2.65 19.79 23.71
C ILE A 566 3.86 20.56 23.18
N LYS A 567 4.62 21.23 24.06
CA LYS A 567 5.84 21.96 23.72
C LYS A 567 6.89 21.05 23.11
N VAL A 568 7.13 19.86 23.71
CA VAL A 568 8.05 18.86 23.14
C VAL A 568 7.59 18.43 21.75
N LEU A 569 6.28 18.22 21.55
CA LEU A 569 5.73 17.88 20.25
C LEU A 569 5.81 19.04 19.23
N GLN A 570 5.79 20.29 19.67
CA GLN A 570 5.91 21.46 18.80
C GLN A 570 7.37 21.86 18.51
N THR A 571 8.35 21.27 19.22
CA THR A 571 9.76 21.54 18.99
C THR A 571 10.15 21.20 17.56
N LYS A 572 10.49 22.25 16.80
CA LYS A 572 11.10 22.20 15.46
C LYS A 572 12.61 22.44 15.50
N GLN A 573 13.17 22.65 16.69
CA GLN A 573 14.61 22.92 16.84
C GLN A 573 15.38 21.78 16.19
N THR A 574 16.44 22.10 15.45
CA THR A 574 17.42 21.09 15.07
C THR A 574 17.91 20.39 16.35
N PRO A 575 18.23 19.08 16.30
CA PRO A 575 18.71 18.34 17.47
C PRO A 575 19.75 19.20 18.19
N PHE A 576 19.57 19.33 19.51
CA PHE A 576 20.48 20.01 20.44
C PHE A 576 21.88 19.88 19.87
N LYS A 577 22.52 21.01 19.47
CA LYS A 577 23.79 21.02 18.69
C LYS A 577 24.57 19.78 19.05
N ALA A 578 24.45 18.73 18.22
CA ALA A 578 25.30 17.58 18.37
C ALA A 578 26.68 18.22 18.35
N GLN A 579 27.47 18.04 19.40
CA GLN A 579 28.90 18.25 19.23
C GLN A 579 29.19 17.54 17.92
N LYS A 580 29.67 18.29 16.91
CA LYS A 580 29.97 17.74 15.58
C LYS A 580 30.53 16.35 15.84
N PRO A 581 29.99 15.26 15.23
CA PRO A 581 30.62 13.96 15.38
C PRO A 581 32.10 14.23 15.14
N LYS A 582 32.94 14.01 16.16
CA LYS A 582 34.37 14.27 16.03
C LYS A 582 34.73 13.55 14.74
N ARG A 583 35.24 14.30 13.75
CA ARG A 583 35.61 13.75 12.45
C ARG A 583 36.32 12.42 12.70
N LEU A 584 36.07 11.41 11.88
CA LEU A 584 36.65 10.07 12.06
C LEU A 584 38.18 10.11 12.32
N SER A 585 38.84 11.15 11.81
CA SER A 585 40.21 11.57 12.11
C SER A 585 40.58 11.74 13.60
N GLY A 586 39.60 11.79 14.50
CA GLY A 586 39.79 11.85 15.96
C GLY A 586 39.73 10.50 16.66
N TYR A 587 39.32 9.44 15.95
CA TYR A 587 39.26 8.06 16.44
C TYR A 587 40.22 7.13 15.70
N VAL A 588 40.53 7.44 14.44
CA VAL A 588 41.40 6.64 13.57
C VAL A 588 42.56 7.52 13.11
N PRO A 589 43.83 7.21 13.47
CA PRO A 589 44.98 8.01 13.06
C PRO A 589 45.20 7.92 11.53
N PRO A 590 45.85 8.91 10.89
CA PRO A 590 45.93 9.01 9.41
C PRO A 590 46.55 7.79 8.71
N ASN A 591 47.33 7.00 9.43
CA ASN A 591 47.95 5.76 8.98
C ASN A 591 47.01 4.54 9.04
N MET A 592 45.76 4.71 9.43
CA MET A 592 44.72 3.68 9.52
C MET A 592 43.49 4.02 8.65
N CYS A 593 43.60 4.98 7.74
CA CYS A 593 42.57 5.28 6.75
C CYS A 593 43.08 4.91 5.35
N PHE A 594 42.29 4.15 4.59
CA PHE A 594 42.60 3.78 3.21
C PHE A 594 41.67 4.51 2.24
N CYS A 595 42.25 5.30 1.34
CA CYS A 595 41.51 5.97 0.26
C CYS A 595 41.40 5.03 -0.94
N VAL A 596 40.17 4.78 -1.36
CA VAL A 596 39.86 3.87 -2.47
C VAL A 596 39.67 4.69 -3.74
N ASP A 597 40.12 4.16 -4.89
CA ASP A 597 39.98 4.84 -6.17
C ASP A 597 38.54 4.74 -6.69
N ASN A 598 37.85 5.88 -6.73
CA ASN A 598 36.46 5.98 -7.14
C ASN A 598 36.23 5.76 -8.64
N SER A 599 37.30 5.72 -9.45
CA SER A 599 37.21 5.40 -10.88
C SER A 599 37.11 3.89 -11.17
N LEU A 600 37.30 3.05 -10.16
CA LEU A 600 37.27 1.60 -10.30
C LEU A 600 35.87 1.02 -10.05
N THR A 601 35.60 -0.15 -10.61
CA THR A 601 34.35 -0.87 -10.33
C THR A 601 34.31 -1.32 -8.86
N ALA A 602 33.10 -1.41 -8.28
CA ALA A 602 32.91 -1.80 -6.87
C ALA A 602 33.67 -3.08 -6.49
N LYS A 603 33.78 -4.05 -7.41
CA LYS A 603 34.54 -5.30 -7.21
C LYS A 603 36.04 -5.05 -7.02
N LEU A 604 36.62 -4.16 -7.82
CA LEU A 604 38.04 -3.79 -7.74
C LEU A 604 38.32 -2.93 -6.51
N GLN A 605 37.40 -2.03 -6.17
CA GLN A 605 37.46 -1.22 -4.95
C GLN A 605 37.51 -2.10 -3.70
N ILE A 606 36.61 -3.09 -3.58
CA ILE A 606 36.60 -4.04 -2.46
C ILE A 606 37.90 -4.85 -2.43
N SER A 607 38.41 -5.29 -3.58
CA SER A 607 39.69 -6.00 -3.66
C SER A 607 40.86 -5.15 -3.14
N GLN A 608 40.87 -3.84 -3.39
CA GLN A 608 41.90 -2.94 -2.87
C GLN A 608 41.81 -2.80 -1.35
N ILE A 609 40.59 -2.67 -0.81
CA ILE A 609 40.35 -2.57 0.64
C ILE A 609 40.84 -3.83 1.35
N LEU A 610 40.41 -5.02 0.88
CA LEU A 610 40.77 -6.30 1.49
C LEU A 610 42.29 -6.54 1.43
N SER A 611 42.92 -6.19 0.31
CA SER A 611 44.37 -6.28 0.15
C SER A 611 45.12 -5.31 1.08
N HIS A 612 44.64 -4.08 1.23
CA HIS A 612 45.26 -3.07 2.09
C HIS A 612 45.24 -3.48 3.56
N TYR A 613 44.09 -3.95 4.05
CA TYR A 613 43.93 -4.40 5.43
C TYR A 613 44.38 -5.86 5.66
N LYS A 614 44.91 -6.53 4.62
CA LYS A 614 45.37 -7.93 4.64
C LYS A 614 44.29 -8.89 5.18
N VAL A 615 43.05 -8.67 4.77
CA VAL A 615 41.92 -9.50 5.15
C VAL A 615 41.89 -10.73 4.24
N GLU A 616 42.10 -11.90 4.82
CA GLU A 616 41.87 -13.19 4.16
C GLU A 616 40.43 -13.62 4.43
N CYS A 617 39.55 -13.57 3.43
CA CYS A 617 38.20 -14.11 3.55
C CYS A 617 38.24 -15.63 3.42
N GLN A 618 37.73 -16.35 4.42
CA GLN A 618 37.48 -17.78 4.38
C GLN A 618 36.05 -18.05 3.88
N ASP A 619 35.76 -19.27 3.43
CA ASP A 619 34.41 -19.65 2.98
C ASP A 619 33.34 -19.48 4.07
N SER A 620 33.73 -19.53 5.35
CA SER A 620 32.87 -19.27 6.51
C SER A 620 32.45 -17.80 6.66
N ASP A 621 33.18 -16.87 6.03
CA ASP A 621 32.93 -15.42 6.12
C ASP A 621 31.98 -14.94 5.00
N ILE A 622 31.62 -15.84 4.07
CA ILE A 622 30.75 -15.57 2.94
C ILE A 622 29.30 -15.88 3.34
N PHE A 623 28.54 -14.84 3.65
CA PHE A 623 27.10 -14.93 3.88
C PHE A 623 26.35 -14.67 2.56
N SER A 624 25.56 -15.64 2.08
CA SER A 624 24.72 -15.44 0.91
C SER A 624 23.55 -14.50 1.23
N ARG A 625 23.56 -13.26 0.74
CA ARG A 625 22.33 -12.46 0.68
C ARG A 625 21.52 -12.93 -0.53
N CYS A 626 20.53 -13.79 -0.30
CA CYS A 626 19.42 -13.95 -1.22
C CYS A 626 18.19 -13.31 -0.58
N THR A 627 17.50 -12.49 -1.37
CA THR A 627 16.31 -11.73 -1.02
C THR A 627 15.16 -12.65 -0.62
N ASP A 628 14.87 -12.74 0.67
CA ASP A 628 13.55 -13.09 1.20
C ASP A 628 13.29 -12.24 2.45
N GLU A 629 12.06 -11.77 2.55
CA GLU A 629 11.54 -10.89 3.58
C GLU A 629 11.55 -11.56 4.97
N SER A 630 12.63 -11.39 5.73
CA SER A 630 12.63 -11.36 7.21
C SER A 630 14.06 -11.12 7.70
N PHE A 631 14.29 -10.03 8.41
CA PHE A 631 15.53 -9.78 9.15
C PHE A 631 15.58 -10.71 10.37
N GLU A 632 15.87 -11.99 10.18
CA GLU A 632 16.26 -12.93 11.24
C GLU A 632 16.85 -14.17 10.53
N ASP A 633 18.08 -14.55 10.92
CA ASP A 633 18.88 -15.72 10.49
C ASP A 633 19.75 -15.60 9.22
N ALA A 634 20.99 -15.09 9.42
CA ALA A 634 22.10 -15.31 8.49
C ALA A 634 22.80 -16.65 8.82
N VAL A 635 22.81 -17.61 7.90
CA VAL A 635 23.49 -18.92 8.02
C VAL A 635 24.73 -18.96 7.09
N PRO A 636 25.87 -19.53 7.52
CA PRO A 636 27.08 -19.65 6.68
C PRO A 636 26.85 -20.46 5.39
N ALA A 637 27.50 -20.08 4.29
CA ALA A 637 27.32 -20.71 2.97
C ALA A 637 27.73 -22.19 2.89
N SER A 638 28.50 -22.71 3.86
CA SER A 638 28.97 -24.10 3.89
C SER A 638 27.83 -25.14 4.04
N ASP A 639 26.67 -24.75 4.56
CA ASP A 639 25.57 -25.67 4.86
C ASP A 639 24.57 -25.88 3.71
N LYS A 640 24.78 -25.26 2.54
CA LYS A 640 23.89 -25.40 1.37
C LYS A 640 24.42 -26.33 0.25
N VAL A 641 25.57 -26.98 0.43
CA VAL A 641 26.14 -27.92 -0.58
C VAL A 641 25.86 -29.37 -0.22
N LYS A 642 24.58 -29.77 -0.15
CA LYS A 642 24.17 -31.16 -0.35
C LYS A 642 22.84 -31.17 -1.10
N THR A 643 22.79 -31.95 -2.19
CA THR A 643 21.65 -32.19 -3.11
C THR A 643 21.60 -31.37 -4.42
N VAL A 644 22.69 -31.34 -5.17
CA VAL A 644 22.62 -31.22 -6.66
C VAL A 644 23.61 -32.22 -7.28
N ASN A 645 23.36 -33.50 -7.06
CA ASN A 645 23.99 -34.58 -7.83
C ASN A 645 22.89 -35.56 -8.19
N ASP A 646 22.07 -35.19 -9.16
CA ASP A 646 21.27 -36.12 -9.96
C ASP A 646 20.77 -35.35 -11.20
N ILE A 647 21.46 -35.52 -12.32
CA ILE A 647 20.95 -35.62 -13.71
C ILE A 647 22.18 -35.79 -14.64
N PRO A 648 22.18 -36.74 -15.58
CA PRO A 648 23.40 -37.34 -16.12
C PRO A 648 23.92 -36.65 -17.39
N VAL A 649 25.25 -36.54 -17.52
CA VAL A 649 25.91 -36.16 -18.79
C VAL A 649 26.43 -37.41 -19.50
N ARG A 650 26.12 -37.54 -20.79
CA ARG A 650 26.54 -38.61 -21.68
C ARG A 650 28.06 -38.56 -21.97
N LYS A 651 28.67 -39.75 -21.90
CA LYS A 651 29.94 -40.28 -22.44
C LYS A 651 30.22 -39.87 -23.91
N GLU A 652 31.42 -39.88 -24.50
CA GLU A 652 32.75 -40.47 -24.22
C GLU A 652 33.78 -39.86 -25.23
N ASP A 653 35.07 -39.88 -24.86
CA ASP A 653 36.29 -40.12 -25.68
C ASP A 653 36.78 -39.09 -26.74
N ASP A 654 38.07 -38.78 -26.92
CA ASP A 654 39.33 -39.03 -26.19
C ASP A 654 40.46 -38.17 -26.84
N HIS A 655 41.49 -37.80 -26.07
CA HIS A 655 42.88 -37.40 -26.45
C HIS A 655 43.52 -36.27 -25.61
N GLN A 656 44.22 -36.72 -24.56
CA GLN A 656 45.48 -36.26 -23.94
C GLN A 656 46.50 -35.63 -24.94
N ILE A 657 47.37 -34.62 -24.70
CA ILE A 657 48.10 -34.09 -23.51
C ILE A 657 48.56 -32.63 -23.76
N SER A 658 48.64 -31.85 -22.67
CA SER A 658 49.69 -30.84 -22.31
C SER A 658 49.33 -29.35 -22.35
N GLY A 659 49.55 -28.69 -21.20
CA GLY A 659 49.54 -27.23 -21.04
C GLY A 659 48.38 -26.75 -20.17
N SER A 660 48.65 -26.42 -18.89
CA SER A 660 47.64 -25.96 -17.93
C SER A 660 47.04 -24.61 -18.32
N LEU A 661 45.92 -24.65 -19.03
CA LEU A 661 44.99 -23.55 -19.26
C LEU A 661 43.73 -23.77 -18.40
N VAL A 662 43.59 -22.90 -17.39
CA VAL A 662 42.36 -22.19 -16.95
C VAL A 662 41.02 -22.95 -16.92
N GLN A 663 40.39 -23.00 -15.75
CA GLN A 663 38.94 -22.74 -15.66
C GLN A 663 38.64 -21.67 -14.59
N LYS A 664 38.34 -20.48 -15.10
CA LYS A 664 37.64 -19.40 -14.41
C LYS A 664 36.23 -19.89 -14.08
N THR A 665 35.90 -20.04 -12.80
CA THR A 665 34.51 -20.00 -12.37
C THR A 665 34.11 -18.53 -12.27
N VAL A 666 33.46 -18.03 -13.32
CA VAL A 666 32.83 -16.71 -13.34
C VAL A 666 31.55 -16.82 -12.52
N LEU A 667 31.55 -16.30 -11.29
CA LEU A 667 30.31 -15.96 -10.60
C LEU A 667 29.86 -14.59 -11.11
N GLN A 668 28.78 -14.60 -11.91
CA GLN A 668 28.01 -13.41 -12.28
C GLN A 668 27.37 -12.83 -11.02
N PHE A 669 27.72 -11.59 -10.68
CA PHE A 669 26.91 -10.74 -9.84
C PHE A 669 26.03 -9.90 -10.77
N GLU A 670 24.71 -10.05 -10.70
CA GLU A 670 23.80 -9.04 -11.24
C GLU A 670 23.81 -7.86 -10.27
N VAL A 671 24.41 -6.75 -10.70
CA VAL A 671 24.29 -5.45 -10.06
C VAL A 671 23.35 -4.63 -10.94
N ASP A 672 22.32 -4.09 -10.30
CA ASP A 672 21.30 -3.25 -10.92
C ASP A 672 21.95 -1.95 -11.42
N ASN A 673 22.04 -1.77 -12.74
CA ASN A 673 22.49 -0.53 -13.36
C ASN A 673 21.32 0.47 -13.33
N SER A 674 21.12 1.13 -12.20
CA SER A 674 20.36 2.38 -12.15
C SER A 674 21.30 3.54 -12.42
N GLU A 675 21.07 4.19 -13.57
CA GLU A 675 21.71 5.45 -13.96
C GLU A 675 21.11 6.57 -13.11
N ASP A 676 21.79 6.95 -12.03
CA ASP A 676 21.64 8.25 -11.38
C ASP A 676 23.07 8.78 -11.09
N GLU A 677 23.64 9.48 -12.06
CA GLU A 677 24.80 10.35 -11.85
C GLU A 677 24.30 11.64 -11.19
N ASP A 678 24.63 11.85 -9.91
CA ASP A 678 24.84 13.18 -9.32
C ASP A 678 25.69 13.06 -8.04
N ASP A 679 26.88 13.67 -8.08
CA ASP A 679 27.84 14.05 -7.02
C ASP A 679 27.91 13.26 -5.69
N ILE A 680 28.92 12.39 -5.56
CA ILE A 680 29.43 11.91 -4.25
C ILE A 680 30.93 12.21 -4.15
N ASP A 681 31.27 13.26 -3.40
CA ASP A 681 32.62 13.52 -2.90
C ASP A 681 33.07 12.40 -1.95
N SER A 682 34.18 11.73 -2.31
CA SER A 682 35.14 11.04 -1.44
C SER A 682 34.59 10.28 -0.22
N ILE A 683 34.23 9.00 -0.38
CA ILE A 683 33.89 8.11 0.75
C ILE A 683 35.18 7.58 1.40
N TYR A 684 35.38 7.92 2.68
CA TYR A 684 36.42 7.30 3.51
C TYR A 684 35.80 6.18 4.35
N PHE A 685 36.35 4.96 4.26
CA PHE A 685 36.00 3.84 5.13
C PHE A 685 36.92 3.82 6.35
N GLY A 686 36.32 3.59 7.52
CA GLY A 686 36.96 3.58 8.84
C GLY A 686 36.93 2.23 9.50
#